data_AF-A0A6P8WCT5-F1
#
_entry.id   AF-A0A6P8WCT5-F1
#
_cell.length_a   1.000
_cell.length_b   1.000
_cell.length_c   1.000
_cell.angle_alpha   90.00
_cell.angle_beta   90.00
_cell.angle_gamma   90.00
#
_symmetry.space_group_name_H-M   'P 1'
#
loop_
_entity.id
_entity.type
_entity.pdbx_description
1 polymer ?
#
loop_
_entity_poly.entity_id
_entity_poly.type
_entity_poly.pdbx_seq_one_letter_code
_entity_poly.pdbx_strand_id
1 'polypeptide(L)'
;MWNGLIFMCSTMWTLALVCGNPQLQLPTPQPEIFYNGYTPNVATTPAQLRADRDRSQRYGPPYADDGGGGGSSSSSDDGLDDFRYGQTYDERMRLGYAYPTPQLNFSDRVNDSPFSGGDANRYANHNYGPTSSTDRNYNDFNNLNNNNYRIDGRVNDQYNYNNNPNVEFVNVNQRNRFENPYLPNQDRFNLNQQFADRQRYQQDRRYQQELEKLRNLLVETDQKGSLECTANVAAQWNFETNVNDFTQSEALNAQQRYVEYQRITAEQSKHINKDLIFDRRLYRQLMLQSEVGPNALPLDVLDRYNRLLNEMLFLYNGASICAYQQPFQCDLHYIPNLKDIMAKSRDWDELQHTWVEYHRKAGRGMRDNYEQLIDVMQEVAYVNNVTNGGEYWYLAYESGNFRQDMDIVWEQIRPLYELLHSYVRRKLRDYYGPDRINRIAPIPSHILGNMYGQSWSNVLDIIIPYPGRKLIDVTPRMVEQGYTPLLMFQLAEEFFTSINMSAVGPEFYRNSVFEQPLDRRVLCEPSAWDFCNRHDFRVKICTDINQRSLISVHHEMAHIQYFLQYRHLPKIFRNGANPAFHQAVGDAIGLSVSTPKHLQTLGLLQRSLDESSYDINYLFTMAIDKIAFLPFALTLDNWRYDIFSGNVNKRIMNCHYWNLRERYAGIKPPVLRSEQDFDLGAKYHIPANIPYVKYFFSTVLQFQLYRRMCLAAGQYVPNDPRKPLHKCDIYRQPAAGNILKNLMSKGASQPWQEVLEETLGEGRLDGSALREYFAPLEEWLRLESLRTNEYVGWNYDGDYCKRSIETAGLQIFGGYYNGVSRSEGSIIMLILTIGLWLLTV
;
A
#
# COMPACT_ATOMS: atom_id res chain seq x y z
N MET A 1 6.81 -68.22 -2.30
CA MET A 1 5.48 -68.07 -2.92
C MET A 1 4.53 -67.48 -1.89
N TRP A 2 3.70 -66.52 -2.30
CA TRP A 2 2.44 -66.10 -1.67
C TRP A 2 2.43 -65.45 -0.25
N ASN A 3 1.58 -64.42 -0.13
CA ASN A 3 1.14 -63.75 1.10
C ASN A 3 -0.17 -64.41 1.61
N GLY A 4 -0.67 -64.07 2.82
CA GLY A 4 -2.08 -64.41 3.14
C GLY A 4 -2.62 -64.28 4.58
N LEU A 5 -2.64 -63.07 5.14
CA LEU A 5 -3.81 -62.39 5.78
C LEU A 5 -4.86 -63.11 6.69
N ILE A 6 -5.26 -62.34 7.72
CA ILE A 6 -6.62 -62.20 8.35
C ILE A 6 -6.99 -63.14 9.53
N PHE A 7 -7.83 -62.59 10.42
CA PHE A 7 -8.12 -63.02 11.80
C PHE A 7 -9.64 -63.14 12.08
N MET A 8 -10.00 -63.80 13.20
CA MET A 8 -11.38 -63.97 13.71
C MET A 8 -11.96 -62.66 14.31
N CYS A 9 -13.27 -62.41 14.51
CA CYS A 9 -14.58 -63.12 14.48
C CYS A 9 -15.29 -63.09 15.86
N SER A 10 -16.37 -62.26 15.94
CA SER A 10 -17.58 -62.31 16.80
C SER A 10 -17.56 -62.71 18.30
N THR A 11 -18.35 -61.99 19.11
CA THR A 11 -19.00 -62.48 20.35
C THR A 11 -20.45 -61.96 20.46
N MET A 12 -21.38 -62.74 21.04
CA MET A 12 -22.79 -62.39 21.26
C MET A 12 -23.39 -63.06 22.52
N TRP A 13 -24.11 -62.31 23.37
CA TRP A 13 -25.10 -62.73 24.38
C TRP A 13 -26.08 -61.53 24.56
N THR A 14 -27.39 -61.55 24.20
CA THR A 14 -28.60 -62.02 24.96
C THR A 14 -28.74 -61.45 26.38
N LEU A 15 -29.87 -60.96 26.94
CA LEU A 15 -31.30 -60.69 26.60
C LEU A 15 -31.87 -59.81 27.78
N ALA A 16 -33.07 -59.20 27.90
CA ALA A 16 -34.37 -58.98 27.19
C ALA A 16 -34.95 -57.60 27.68
N LEU A 17 -35.82 -56.79 27.04
CA LEU A 17 -37.15 -56.90 26.37
C LEU A 17 -38.39 -56.66 27.29
N VAL A 18 -39.19 -55.59 27.03
CA VAL A 18 -40.69 -55.42 27.12
C VAL A 18 -41.20 -54.02 27.63
N CYS A 19 -41.92 -53.32 26.72
CA CYS A 19 -43.03 -52.34 26.79
C CYS A 19 -43.37 -51.42 28.01
N GLY A 20 -43.77 -50.17 27.69
CA GLY A 20 -44.64 -49.33 28.55
C GLY A 20 -44.81 -47.85 28.09
N ASN A 21 -45.99 -47.47 27.59
CA ASN A 21 -46.43 -46.07 27.33
C ASN A 21 -47.38 -45.64 28.49
N PRO A 22 -47.61 -44.34 28.84
CA PRO A 22 -48.25 -43.38 27.92
C PRO A 22 -47.87 -41.87 28.14
N GLN A 23 -48.68 -40.97 27.56
CA GLN A 23 -48.59 -39.50 27.57
C GLN A 23 -48.78 -38.84 28.96
N LEU A 24 -48.27 -37.61 29.12
CA LEU A 24 -49.07 -36.48 29.64
C LEU A 24 -48.54 -35.12 29.11
N GLN A 25 -49.25 -34.02 29.37
CA GLN A 25 -49.02 -32.69 28.77
C GLN A 25 -48.27 -31.71 29.70
N LEU A 26 -47.80 -30.60 29.08
CA LEU A 26 -47.09 -29.46 29.69
C LEU A 26 -47.92 -28.75 30.78
N PRO A 27 -47.25 -27.96 31.65
CA PRO A 27 -47.26 -26.51 31.38
C PRO A 27 -45.89 -25.81 31.48
N THR A 28 -45.82 -24.61 30.91
CA THR A 28 -44.63 -23.75 30.80
C THR A 28 -44.37 -22.90 32.06
N PRO A 29 -43.11 -22.71 32.49
CA PRO A 29 -42.70 -21.58 33.33
C PRO A 29 -42.46 -20.32 32.49
N GLN A 30 -42.68 -19.13 33.08
CA GLN A 30 -42.15 -17.86 32.57
C GLN A 30 -40.75 -17.57 33.14
N PRO A 31 -39.97 -16.64 32.54
CA PRO A 31 -38.54 -16.55 32.79
C PRO A 31 -38.17 -15.63 33.97
N GLU A 32 -37.19 -16.04 34.76
CA GLU A 32 -36.33 -15.13 35.53
C GLU A 32 -34.86 -15.40 35.22
N ILE A 33 -34.05 -14.36 35.41
CA ILE A 33 -32.66 -14.23 34.94
C ILE A 33 -31.70 -14.70 36.05
N PHE A 34 -30.66 -15.49 35.74
CA PHE A 34 -29.29 -15.26 36.28
C PHE A 34 -28.20 -16.08 35.55
N TYR A 35 -26.98 -15.57 35.72
CA TYR A 35 -25.69 -15.85 35.06
C TYR A 35 -25.18 -17.31 34.94
N ASN A 36 -24.31 -17.48 33.93
CA ASN A 36 -23.17 -18.41 33.82
C ASN A 36 -23.38 -19.94 34.01
N GLY A 37 -23.30 -20.67 32.89
CA GLY A 37 -23.02 -22.11 32.87
C GLY A 37 -22.17 -22.49 31.65
N TYR A 38 -20.91 -22.86 31.87
CA TYR A 38 -20.01 -23.35 30.81
C TYR A 38 -20.27 -24.85 30.57
N THR A 39 -20.55 -25.28 29.34
CA THR A 39 -20.27 -26.66 28.88
C THR A 39 -20.31 -26.73 27.35
N PRO A 40 -19.32 -27.35 26.69
CA PRO A 40 -19.32 -27.54 25.24
C PRO A 40 -20.03 -28.83 24.84
N ASN A 41 -20.81 -28.79 23.75
CA ASN A 41 -20.98 -29.92 22.84
C ASN A 41 -21.61 -29.44 21.53
N VAL A 42 -21.03 -29.85 20.39
CA VAL A 42 -21.48 -29.43 19.06
C VAL A 42 -22.53 -30.40 18.53
N ALA A 43 -23.73 -29.90 18.23
CA ALA A 43 -24.73 -30.63 17.47
C ALA A 43 -24.67 -30.18 16.00
N THR A 44 -23.83 -30.84 15.19
CA THR A 44 -23.77 -30.59 13.74
C THR A 44 -25.10 -30.95 13.08
N THR A 45 -25.72 -29.99 12.43
CA THR A 45 -27.02 -30.17 11.80
C THR A 45 -26.88 -30.89 10.45
N PRO A 46 -27.92 -31.64 10.00
CA PRO A 46 -27.97 -32.19 8.64
C PRO A 46 -27.92 -31.14 7.51
N ALA A 47 -28.04 -29.85 7.83
CA ALA A 47 -27.84 -28.75 6.89
C ALA A 47 -26.34 -28.47 6.65
N GLN A 48 -25.52 -28.43 7.71
CA GLN A 48 -24.06 -28.27 7.60
C GLN A 48 -23.42 -29.41 6.78
N LEU A 49 -23.81 -30.66 7.06
CA LEU A 49 -23.38 -31.83 6.28
C LEU A 49 -23.81 -31.85 4.80
N ARG A 50 -24.73 -30.96 4.38
CA ARG A 50 -25.03 -30.71 2.96
C ARG A 50 -24.24 -29.54 2.41
N ALA A 51 -24.08 -28.46 3.18
CA ALA A 51 -23.24 -27.33 2.83
C ALA A 51 -21.79 -27.76 2.55
N ASP A 52 -21.19 -28.58 3.42
CA ASP A 52 -19.83 -29.13 3.23
C ASP A 52 -19.66 -29.98 1.96
N ARG A 53 -20.76 -30.49 1.38
CA ARG A 53 -20.74 -31.30 0.16
C ARG A 53 -20.94 -30.49 -1.14
N ASP A 54 -21.50 -29.29 -1.02
CA ASP A 54 -21.59 -28.29 -2.11
C ASP A 54 -20.31 -27.42 -2.13
N ARG A 55 -19.79 -27.09 -0.93
CA ARG A 55 -18.51 -26.40 -0.67
C ARG A 55 -17.38 -26.90 -1.56
N SER A 56 -17.13 -28.21 -1.58
CA SER A 56 -16.04 -28.82 -2.38
C SER A 56 -16.24 -28.80 -3.90
N GLN A 57 -17.39 -28.36 -4.41
CA GLN A 57 -17.65 -28.24 -5.86
C GLN A 57 -17.85 -26.80 -6.33
N ARG A 58 -18.13 -25.86 -5.43
CA ARG A 58 -18.44 -24.47 -5.76
C ARG A 58 -17.39 -23.46 -5.33
N TYR A 59 -16.63 -23.75 -4.27
CA TYR A 59 -15.58 -22.87 -3.75
C TYR A 59 -14.33 -23.69 -3.42
N GLY A 60 -13.24 -23.46 -4.17
CA GLY A 60 -11.93 -24.02 -3.84
C GLY A 60 -11.51 -23.62 -2.42
N PRO A 61 -10.77 -24.47 -1.69
CA PRO A 61 -10.54 -24.28 -0.26
C PRO A 61 -9.77 -22.97 0.01
N PRO A 62 -10.32 -22.03 0.82
CA PRO A 62 -9.61 -20.81 1.19
C PRO A 62 -8.49 -21.15 2.18
N TYR A 63 -7.31 -21.46 1.64
CA TYR A 63 -6.10 -21.95 2.30
C TYR A 63 -6.30 -23.22 3.15
N ALA A 64 -5.73 -24.32 2.69
CA ALA A 64 -5.34 -25.43 3.55
C ALA A 64 -3.92 -25.16 4.08
N ASP A 65 -3.70 -25.34 5.38
CA ASP A 65 -2.38 -25.30 6.02
C ASP A 65 -2.30 -26.42 7.08
N ASP A 66 -2.49 -27.65 6.61
CA ASP A 66 -2.55 -28.85 7.45
C ASP A 66 -1.15 -29.42 7.72
N GLY A 67 -0.48 -28.80 8.69
CA GLY A 67 0.15 -29.52 9.81
C GLY A 67 1.31 -30.50 9.55
N GLY A 68 2.51 -30.05 9.97
CA GLY A 68 3.35 -30.86 10.85
C GLY A 68 4.42 -31.77 10.22
N GLY A 69 5.64 -31.26 10.13
CA GLY A 69 6.84 -32.05 9.87
C GLY A 69 8.08 -31.42 10.51
N GLY A 70 8.52 -31.95 11.66
CA GLY A 70 9.64 -31.36 12.42
C GLY A 70 10.98 -31.54 11.71
N GLY A 71 11.60 -30.44 11.27
CA GLY A 71 12.94 -30.42 10.69
C GLY A 71 13.62 -29.06 10.89
N SER A 72 14.79 -29.06 11.52
CA SER A 72 15.53 -27.82 11.80
C SER A 72 16.25 -27.30 10.55
N SER A 73 15.68 -26.29 9.88
CA SER A 73 16.34 -25.50 8.84
C SER A 73 16.35 -24.02 9.24
N SER A 74 17.47 -23.34 9.00
CA SER A 74 17.65 -21.93 9.36
C SER A 74 16.73 -21.03 8.53
N SER A 75 15.84 -20.29 9.20
CA SER A 75 14.94 -19.34 8.56
C SER A 75 15.69 -18.13 8.01
N SER A 76 16.00 -18.15 6.72
CA SER A 76 16.63 -17.03 6.01
C SER A 76 15.59 -15.98 5.61
N ASP A 77 15.62 -14.84 6.29
CA ASP A 77 15.23 -13.51 5.81
C ASP A 77 14.11 -13.44 4.76
N ASP A 78 12.87 -13.82 5.14
CA ASP A 78 11.71 -13.84 4.26
C ASP A 78 11.15 -12.41 4.04
N GLY A 79 11.96 -11.54 3.43
CA GLY A 79 11.72 -10.10 3.23
C GLY A 79 10.27 -9.74 2.88
N LEU A 80 9.83 -8.54 3.28
CA LEU A 80 8.42 -8.11 3.34
C LEU A 80 7.74 -8.01 1.96
N ASP A 81 7.49 -9.17 1.36
CA ASP A 81 6.99 -9.34 -0.01
C ASP A 81 5.57 -8.81 -0.19
N ASP A 82 4.78 -8.87 0.88
CA ASP A 82 3.52 -8.17 0.96
C ASP A 82 3.59 -7.04 1.98
N PHE A 83 3.74 -5.82 1.47
CA PHE A 83 3.30 -4.58 2.10
C PHE A 83 1.75 -4.53 2.18
N ARG A 84 1.10 -5.64 2.58
CA ARG A 84 -0.28 -5.67 3.13
C ARG A 84 -0.31 -4.90 4.45
N TYR A 85 0.79 -4.95 5.19
CA TYR A 85 1.02 -4.19 6.41
C TYR A 85 0.87 -2.69 6.16
N GLY A 86 0.26 -2.02 7.14
CA GLY A 86 0.31 -0.56 7.20
C GLY A 86 -0.73 0.22 6.43
N GLN A 87 -1.80 -0.41 5.92
CA GLN A 87 -3.08 0.31 5.80
C GLN A 87 -3.74 0.38 7.18
N THR A 88 -4.02 1.59 7.66
CA THR A 88 -5.01 1.76 8.73
C THR A 88 -6.38 1.25 8.26
N TYR A 89 -7.25 0.88 9.20
CA TYR A 89 -8.62 0.48 8.88
C TYR A 89 -9.38 1.59 8.11
N ASP A 90 -9.18 2.85 8.49
CA ASP A 90 -9.74 4.01 7.79
C ASP A 90 -9.23 4.16 6.34
N GLU A 91 -7.97 3.80 6.05
CA GLU A 91 -7.46 3.77 4.67
C GLU A 91 -8.16 2.70 3.83
N ARG A 92 -8.35 1.48 4.36
CA ARG A 92 -9.10 0.43 3.65
C ARG A 92 -10.51 0.93 3.29
N MET A 93 -11.19 1.58 4.23
CA MET A 93 -12.53 2.14 4.01
C MET A 93 -12.55 3.34 3.04
N ARG A 94 -11.58 4.27 3.13
CA ARG A 94 -11.51 5.45 2.22
C ARG A 94 -11.22 5.06 0.76
N LEU A 95 -10.55 3.93 0.54
CA LEU A 95 -10.25 3.40 -0.80
C LEU A 95 -11.41 2.58 -1.41
N GLY A 96 -12.57 2.50 -0.73
CA GLY A 96 -13.71 1.73 -1.22
C GLY A 96 -13.50 0.22 -1.13
N TYR A 97 -12.62 -0.26 -0.25
CA TYR A 97 -12.26 -1.68 -0.15
C TYR A 97 -13.35 -2.51 0.54
N ALA A 98 -14.45 -2.74 -0.16
CA ALA A 98 -15.45 -3.72 0.21
C ALA A 98 -14.81 -5.11 0.34
N TYR A 99 -15.17 -5.86 1.38
CA TYR A 99 -14.98 -7.32 1.30
C TYR A 99 -15.79 -7.86 0.12
N PRO A 100 -15.31 -8.90 -0.59
CA PRO A 100 -15.98 -9.41 -1.77
C PRO A 100 -17.41 -9.82 -1.43
N THR A 101 -18.38 -9.24 -2.15
CA THR A 101 -19.80 -9.49 -1.93
C THR A 101 -20.16 -10.92 -2.35
N PRO A 102 -21.05 -11.61 -1.62
CA PRO A 102 -21.58 -12.89 -2.06
C PRO A 102 -22.24 -12.77 -3.43
N GLN A 103 -22.09 -13.81 -4.25
CA GLN A 103 -22.78 -13.92 -5.52
C GLN A 103 -24.31 -13.88 -5.28
N LEU A 104 -24.95 -12.78 -5.70
CA LEU A 104 -26.39 -12.81 -5.99
C LEU A 104 -26.58 -13.70 -7.23
N ASN A 105 -26.91 -14.97 -6.99
CA ASN A 105 -27.26 -15.93 -8.03
C ASN A 105 -28.57 -15.53 -8.71
N PHE A 106 -28.48 -14.65 -9.71
CA PHE A 106 -29.56 -14.30 -10.61
C PHE A 106 -29.85 -15.43 -11.63
N SER A 107 -30.14 -16.63 -11.12
CA SER A 107 -30.59 -17.80 -11.88
C SER A 107 -32.07 -18.15 -11.65
N ASP A 108 -32.64 -17.79 -10.49
CA ASP A 108 -33.97 -18.25 -10.04
C ASP A 108 -35.01 -17.13 -9.89
N ARG A 109 -35.10 -16.21 -10.86
CA ARG A 109 -36.28 -15.34 -11.09
C ARG A 109 -36.54 -15.07 -12.58
N VAL A 110 -37.11 -16.06 -13.26
CA VAL A 110 -37.83 -15.85 -14.52
C VAL A 110 -39.30 -15.58 -14.19
N ASN A 111 -39.93 -14.64 -14.92
CA ASN A 111 -41.28 -14.12 -14.73
C ASN A 111 -41.48 -13.28 -13.44
N ASP A 112 -41.35 -11.95 -13.57
CA ASP A 112 -42.53 -11.09 -13.68
C ASP A 112 -42.14 -9.63 -13.99
N SER A 113 -42.34 -9.21 -15.24
CA SER A 113 -42.31 -7.80 -15.66
C SER A 113 -43.19 -7.63 -16.91
N PRO A 114 -44.24 -6.79 -16.89
CA PRO A 114 -45.37 -6.91 -17.82
C PRO A 114 -45.18 -6.20 -19.18
N PHE A 115 -43.95 -6.06 -19.68
CA PHE A 115 -43.66 -5.40 -20.96
C PHE A 115 -42.63 -6.14 -21.81
N SER A 116 -43.05 -7.27 -22.40
CA SER A 116 -42.27 -7.95 -23.45
C SER A 116 -43.16 -8.52 -24.56
N GLY A 117 -43.23 -7.78 -25.66
CA GLY A 117 -43.51 -8.28 -27.00
C GLY A 117 -42.63 -7.51 -27.98
N GLY A 118 -42.08 -8.10 -29.04
CA GLY A 118 -42.13 -9.51 -29.42
C GLY A 118 -41.39 -9.74 -30.75
N ASP A 119 -40.90 -10.97 -30.92
CA ASP A 119 -40.23 -11.49 -32.13
C ASP A 119 -38.93 -10.83 -32.60
N ALA A 120 -38.16 -11.63 -33.35
CA ALA A 120 -36.83 -11.29 -33.86
C ALA A 120 -36.74 -11.57 -35.37
N ASN A 121 -35.70 -11.00 -35.99
CA ASN A 121 -35.22 -11.26 -37.35
C ASN A 121 -36.17 -10.92 -38.52
N ARG A 122 -35.84 -9.85 -39.26
CA ARG A 122 -35.49 -9.99 -40.69
C ARG A 122 -34.70 -8.80 -41.26
N TYR A 123 -34.08 -9.08 -42.40
CA TYR A 123 -33.03 -8.30 -43.07
C TYR A 123 -33.48 -7.01 -43.78
N ALA A 124 -32.47 -6.15 -44.00
CA ALA A 124 -32.19 -5.38 -45.21
C ALA A 124 -32.64 -3.90 -45.34
N ASN A 125 -31.59 -3.06 -45.44
CA ASN A 125 -31.33 -2.06 -46.48
C ASN A 125 -31.85 -0.60 -46.40
N HIS A 126 -30.85 0.28 -46.26
CA HIS A 126 -30.44 1.33 -47.21
C HIS A 126 -30.71 2.82 -46.91
N ASN A 127 -29.73 3.60 -47.38
CA ASN A 127 -29.69 5.06 -47.60
C ASN A 127 -29.50 5.98 -46.38
N TYR A 128 -28.58 6.96 -46.37
CA TYR A 128 -27.55 7.34 -47.37
C TYR A 128 -26.21 7.69 -46.70
N GLY A 129 -25.12 7.66 -47.49
CA GLY A 129 -23.73 7.71 -47.05
C GLY A 129 -23.01 9.09 -47.13
N PRO A 130 -21.66 9.10 -47.23
CA PRO A 130 -20.81 10.15 -46.63
C PRO A 130 -19.85 10.86 -47.61
N THR A 131 -18.99 11.77 -47.10
CA THR A 131 -17.60 12.16 -47.52
C THR A 131 -17.23 13.53 -46.92
N SER A 132 -16.00 14.05 -46.91
CA SER A 132 -14.66 13.47 -46.65
C SER A 132 -13.64 14.61 -46.43
N SER A 133 -12.43 14.30 -45.94
CA SER A 133 -11.32 15.25 -45.75
C SER A 133 -10.63 15.70 -47.06
N THR A 134 -10.08 16.93 -47.11
CA THR A 134 -8.66 17.22 -47.51
C THR A 134 -8.24 18.70 -47.37
N ASP A 135 -7.11 18.93 -46.70
CA ASP A 135 -5.95 19.78 -47.04
C ASP A 135 -6.02 21.21 -47.70
N ARG A 136 -5.20 22.10 -47.12
CA ARG A 136 -4.30 23.14 -47.74
C ARG A 136 -4.78 24.57 -48.08
N ASN A 137 -4.38 25.48 -47.18
CA ASN A 137 -3.40 26.58 -47.39
C ASN A 137 -3.65 27.80 -48.32
N TYR A 138 -3.15 28.93 -47.78
CA TYR A 138 -2.55 30.12 -48.42
C TYR A 138 -3.43 31.30 -48.91
N ASN A 139 -3.31 32.38 -48.11
CA ASN A 139 -2.97 33.75 -48.51
C ASN A 139 -3.92 34.66 -49.33
N ASP A 140 -4.53 35.59 -48.59
CA ASP A 140 -4.13 37.02 -48.56
C ASP A 140 -4.89 38.08 -49.42
N PHE A 141 -4.84 39.31 -48.92
CA PHE A 141 -5.21 40.62 -49.47
C PHE A 141 -6.68 41.00 -49.81
N ASN A 142 -7.15 41.94 -48.97
CA ASN A 142 -7.72 43.26 -49.31
C ASN A 142 -9.23 43.48 -49.60
N ASN A 143 -9.89 44.02 -48.57
CA ASN A 143 -10.25 45.47 -48.46
C ASN A 143 -11.38 46.04 -49.36
N LEU A 144 -12.48 46.52 -48.74
CA LEU A 144 -12.84 47.96 -48.64
C LEU A 144 -14.27 48.25 -48.11
N ASN A 145 -14.37 49.14 -47.11
CA ASN A 145 -15.44 50.14 -46.88
C ASN A 145 -16.89 49.67 -46.49
N ASN A 146 -17.72 50.42 -45.74
CA ASN A 146 -17.55 51.78 -45.17
C ASN A 146 -18.45 52.07 -43.93
N ASN A 147 -18.18 53.21 -43.27
CA ASN A 147 -19.06 54.05 -42.41
C ASN A 147 -19.43 53.59 -40.97
N ASN A 148 -19.53 54.48 -39.95
CA ASN A 148 -18.80 55.76 -39.71
C ASN A 148 -18.98 56.34 -38.27
N TYR A 149 -18.03 57.21 -37.88
CA TYR A 149 -18.08 58.36 -36.93
C TYR A 149 -17.93 58.31 -35.38
N ARG A 150 -16.92 59.08 -34.92
CA ARG A 150 -16.72 59.83 -33.63
C ARG A 150 -16.37 59.02 -32.36
N ILE A 151 -15.21 59.14 -31.67
CA ILE A 151 -14.11 60.16 -31.55
C ILE A 151 -14.58 61.45 -30.84
N ASP A 152 -14.02 61.95 -29.73
CA ASP A 152 -12.63 62.08 -29.19
C ASP A 152 -12.40 61.31 -27.85
N GLY A 153 -11.20 61.18 -27.22
CA GLY A 153 -9.85 61.78 -27.37
C GLY A 153 -9.35 62.25 -25.98
N ARG A 154 -8.09 62.11 -25.50
CA ARG A 154 -6.74 61.80 -26.04
C ARG A 154 -5.88 61.12 -24.93
N VAL A 155 -5.00 60.15 -25.19
CA VAL A 155 -3.56 60.27 -25.61
C VAL A 155 -2.72 61.05 -24.58
N ASN A 156 -1.59 60.56 -24.03
CA ASN A 156 -0.80 59.30 -24.12
C ASN A 156 0.04 59.20 -22.79
N ASP A 157 1.07 58.38 -22.48
CA ASP A 157 1.98 57.35 -23.07
C ASP A 157 2.69 56.65 -21.84
N GLN A 158 3.66 55.71 -21.81
CA GLN A 158 4.35 54.68 -22.65
C GLN A 158 5.28 53.84 -21.69
N TYR A 159 5.84 52.70 -22.15
CA TYR A 159 7.02 51.96 -21.64
C TYR A 159 7.05 51.16 -20.29
N ASN A 160 6.99 49.83 -20.44
CA ASN A 160 8.02 48.81 -20.12
C ASN A 160 8.62 48.53 -18.70
N TYR A 161 8.41 47.27 -18.30
CA TYR A 161 9.38 46.29 -17.73
C TYR A 161 9.86 46.30 -16.26
N ASN A 162 10.17 45.07 -15.81
CA ASN A 162 11.00 44.63 -14.66
C ASN A 162 10.43 44.67 -13.22
N ASN A 163 9.93 43.48 -12.83
CA ASN A 163 10.46 42.63 -11.75
C ASN A 163 10.69 43.16 -10.31
N ASN A 164 9.95 42.50 -9.40
CA ASN A 164 10.42 41.95 -8.11
C ASN A 164 10.77 42.91 -6.94
N PRO A 165 9.92 42.96 -5.89
CA PRO A 165 10.27 43.46 -4.57
C PRO A 165 10.67 42.30 -3.62
N ASN A 166 11.97 42.19 -3.30
CA ASN A 166 12.40 41.41 -2.15
C ASN A 166 12.20 42.23 -0.86
N VAL A 167 11.62 41.58 0.16
CA VAL A 167 11.93 41.71 1.60
C VAL A 167 12.39 43.08 2.14
N GLU A 168 11.59 43.68 3.03
CA GLU A 168 12.13 44.07 4.35
C GLU A 168 11.06 44.14 5.47
N PHE A 169 11.54 44.23 6.72
CA PHE A 169 10.77 43.92 7.93
C PHE A 169 10.04 45.12 8.55
N VAL A 170 8.99 44.83 9.32
CA VAL A 170 8.32 45.79 10.20
C VAL A 170 9.22 46.17 11.38
N ASN A 171 9.34 47.47 11.69
CA ASN A 171 9.73 47.89 13.05
C ASN A 171 9.01 49.17 13.54
N VAL A 172 7.87 48.92 14.20
CA VAL A 172 7.36 49.53 15.44
C VAL A 172 7.89 50.90 15.91
N ASN A 173 6.95 51.73 16.39
CA ASN A 173 7.08 52.96 17.19
C ASN A 173 7.56 54.26 16.50
N GLN A 174 6.60 55.17 16.29
CA GLN A 174 6.65 56.46 16.99
C GLN A 174 5.25 56.96 17.37
N ARG A 175 5.01 57.12 18.68
CA ARG A 175 3.89 57.94 19.18
C ARG A 175 4.33 59.40 19.11
N ASN A 176 3.58 60.25 18.40
CA ASN A 176 3.59 61.68 18.65
C ASN A 176 2.14 62.17 18.82
N ARG A 177 1.90 62.86 19.95
CA ARG A 177 0.56 63.17 20.47
C ARG A 177 0.44 64.67 20.75
N PHE A 178 0.36 65.46 19.70
CA PHE A 178 0.06 66.90 19.78
C PHE A 178 -0.78 67.35 18.59
N GLU A 179 -2.09 67.14 18.68
CA GLU A 179 -3.06 67.98 17.97
C GLU A 179 -3.83 68.86 18.96
N ASN A 180 -4.35 69.97 18.45
CA ASN A 180 -4.66 71.18 19.22
C ASN A 180 -6.02 71.09 19.93
N PRO A 181 -6.12 71.29 21.26
CA PRO A 181 -7.38 71.14 22.01
C PRO A 181 -8.43 72.25 21.78
N TYR A 182 -8.21 73.17 20.83
CA TYR A 182 -9.13 74.27 20.52
C TYR A 182 -9.46 74.36 19.02
N LEU A 183 -10.35 73.47 18.56
CA LEU A 183 -11.14 73.67 17.35
C LEU A 183 -12.63 73.43 17.70
N PRO A 184 -13.54 74.40 17.46
CA PRO A 184 -14.94 74.27 17.83
C PRO A 184 -15.70 73.35 16.88
N ASN A 185 -16.67 72.61 17.44
CA ASN A 185 -17.45 71.54 16.82
C ASN A 185 -17.78 71.73 15.33
N GLN A 186 -17.33 70.78 14.51
CA GLN A 186 -18.06 70.36 13.31
C GLN A 186 -18.46 68.89 13.44
N ASP A 187 -19.49 68.65 14.27
CA ASP A 187 -20.24 67.39 14.29
C ASP A 187 -21.05 67.23 12.99
N ARG A 188 -20.35 67.05 11.87
CA ARG A 188 -20.94 66.45 10.67
C ARG A 188 -21.15 64.98 10.98
N PHE A 189 -22.35 64.67 11.50
CA PHE A 189 -22.88 63.32 11.71
C PHE A 189 -22.53 62.41 10.54
N ASN A 190 -21.46 61.61 10.68
CA ASN A 190 -21.03 60.67 9.66
C ASN A 190 -21.89 59.41 9.74
N LEU A 191 -23.18 59.57 9.44
CA LEU A 191 -24.19 58.52 9.43
C LEU A 191 -23.73 57.35 8.56
N ASN A 192 -23.02 57.61 7.46
CA ASN A 192 -22.48 56.58 6.57
C ASN A 192 -21.46 55.67 7.28
N GLN A 193 -20.60 56.19 8.16
CA GLN A 193 -19.74 55.35 9.00
C GLN A 193 -20.57 54.54 9.99
N GLN A 194 -21.45 55.17 10.78
CA GLN A 194 -22.32 54.43 11.70
C GLN A 194 -23.28 53.43 11.03
N PHE A 195 -23.62 53.59 9.75
CA PHE A 195 -24.37 52.61 8.97
C PHE A 195 -23.47 51.48 8.48
N ALA A 196 -22.27 51.77 7.95
CA ALA A 196 -21.29 50.76 7.57
C ALA A 196 -20.85 49.90 8.76
N ASP A 197 -20.59 50.51 9.92
CA ASP A 197 -20.21 49.80 11.15
C ASP A 197 -21.37 48.95 11.68
N ARG A 198 -22.61 49.43 11.60
CA ARG A 198 -23.79 48.62 11.92
C ARG A 198 -24.03 47.49 10.91
N GLN A 199 -23.70 47.66 9.63
CA GLN A 199 -23.77 46.60 8.63
C GLN A 199 -22.70 45.54 8.88
N ARG A 200 -21.45 45.93 9.17
CA ARG A 200 -20.36 45.03 9.59
C ARG A 200 -20.77 44.24 10.83
N TYR A 201 -21.20 44.90 11.90
CA TYR A 201 -21.66 44.23 13.13
C TYR A 201 -22.92 43.34 12.96
N GLN A 202 -23.70 43.54 11.89
CA GLN A 202 -24.78 42.62 11.50
C GLN A 202 -24.27 41.43 10.68
N GLN A 203 -23.30 41.65 9.78
CA GLN A 203 -22.61 40.59 9.02
C GLN A 203 -21.81 39.69 9.97
N ASP A 204 -21.01 40.26 10.88
CA ASP A 204 -20.24 39.55 11.89
C ASP A 204 -21.13 38.67 12.77
N ARG A 205 -22.28 39.18 13.24
CA ARG A 205 -23.21 38.38 14.05
C ARG A 205 -23.88 37.25 13.25
N ARG A 206 -24.20 37.46 11.97
CA ARG A 206 -24.69 36.37 11.11
C ARG A 206 -23.60 35.32 10.89
N TYR A 207 -22.37 35.74 10.60
CA TYR A 207 -21.21 34.87 10.42
C TYR A 207 -20.97 34.01 11.68
N GLN A 208 -20.98 34.60 12.88
CA GLN A 208 -20.86 33.84 14.14
C GLN A 208 -22.03 32.86 14.34
N GLN A 209 -23.28 33.23 13.98
CA GLN A 209 -24.43 32.33 14.07
C GLN A 209 -24.33 31.14 13.10
N GLU A 210 -23.88 31.35 11.86
CA GLU A 210 -23.66 30.23 10.92
C GLU A 210 -22.46 29.35 11.34
N LEU A 211 -21.39 29.94 11.88
CA LEU A 211 -20.28 29.18 12.49
C LEU A 211 -20.75 28.34 13.69
N GLU A 212 -21.64 28.85 14.53
CA GLU A 212 -22.17 28.12 15.69
C GLU A 212 -23.04 26.93 15.24
N LYS A 213 -23.90 27.11 14.23
CA LYS A 213 -24.62 25.99 13.59
C LYS A 213 -23.67 24.95 13.00
N LEU A 214 -22.63 25.38 12.28
CA LEU A 214 -21.62 24.50 11.72
C LEU A 214 -20.90 23.71 12.82
N ARG A 215 -20.48 24.36 13.91
CA ARG A 215 -19.85 23.71 15.06
C ARG A 215 -20.76 22.64 15.68
N ASN A 216 -22.05 22.93 15.84
CA ASN A 216 -23.02 21.97 16.37
C ASN A 216 -23.23 20.77 15.43
N LEU A 217 -23.40 21.01 14.12
CA LEU A 217 -23.48 19.95 13.10
C LEU A 217 -22.23 19.06 13.09
N LEU A 218 -21.05 19.67 13.18
CA LEU A 218 -19.77 18.95 13.18
C LEU A 218 -19.55 18.12 14.46
N VAL A 219 -20.14 18.51 15.59
CA VAL A 219 -20.15 17.71 16.84
C VAL A 219 -21.15 16.55 16.74
N GLU A 220 -22.35 16.76 16.20
CA GLU A 220 -23.33 15.70 15.95
C GLU A 220 -22.74 14.64 14.97
N THR A 221 -22.08 15.10 13.92
CA THR A 221 -21.39 14.25 12.93
C THR A 221 -20.18 13.52 13.53
N ASP A 222 -19.47 14.10 14.51
CA ASP A 222 -18.40 13.38 15.25
C ASP A 222 -18.97 12.26 16.12
N GLN A 223 -20.08 12.52 16.82
CA GLN A 223 -20.74 11.52 17.68
C GLN A 223 -21.30 10.37 16.85
N LYS A 224 -22.13 10.68 15.84
CA LYS A 224 -22.71 9.68 14.94
C LYS A 224 -21.63 8.93 14.15
N GLY A 225 -20.64 9.65 13.62
CA GLY A 225 -19.52 9.04 12.89
C GLY A 225 -18.64 8.15 13.76
N SER A 226 -18.45 8.47 15.04
CA SER A 226 -17.78 7.58 15.99
C SER A 226 -18.61 6.30 16.21
N LEU A 227 -19.93 6.41 16.42
CA LEU A 227 -20.83 5.27 16.65
C LEU A 227 -20.91 4.31 15.45
N GLU A 228 -21.14 4.83 14.25
CA GLU A 228 -21.21 4.02 13.01
C GLU A 228 -19.87 3.35 12.71
N CYS A 229 -18.75 4.04 13.00
CA CYS A 229 -17.40 3.49 12.89
C CYS A 229 -17.16 2.38 13.92
N THR A 230 -17.54 2.55 15.19
CA THR A 230 -17.42 1.52 16.23
C THR A 230 -18.21 0.26 15.87
N ALA A 231 -19.43 0.41 15.33
CA ALA A 231 -20.24 -0.73 14.90
C ALA A 231 -19.59 -1.51 13.76
N ASN A 232 -19.05 -0.81 12.76
CA ASN A 232 -18.34 -1.40 11.63
C ASN A 232 -17.03 -2.09 12.07
N VAL A 233 -16.19 -1.40 12.86
CA VAL A 233 -14.94 -1.97 13.39
C VAL A 233 -15.19 -3.21 14.24
N ALA A 234 -16.24 -3.22 15.08
CA ALA A 234 -16.57 -4.38 15.89
C ALA A 234 -16.96 -5.61 15.05
N ALA A 235 -17.79 -5.44 14.02
CA ALA A 235 -18.16 -6.53 13.12
C ALA A 235 -16.95 -7.05 12.30
N GLN A 236 -16.12 -6.13 11.81
CA GLN A 236 -14.90 -6.46 11.06
C GLN A 236 -13.86 -7.18 11.93
N TRP A 237 -13.66 -6.75 13.18
CA TRP A 237 -12.84 -7.46 14.15
C TRP A 237 -13.35 -8.88 14.43
N ASN A 238 -14.68 -9.04 14.56
CA ASN A 238 -15.28 -10.36 14.79
C ASN A 238 -15.03 -11.30 13.60
N PHE A 239 -15.06 -10.81 12.36
CA PHE A 239 -14.68 -11.59 11.18
C PHE A 239 -13.17 -11.90 11.14
N GLU A 240 -12.30 -10.90 11.25
CA GLU A 240 -10.84 -11.12 11.17
C GLU A 240 -10.30 -12.00 12.32
N THR A 241 -11.00 -12.07 13.46
CA THR A 241 -10.64 -12.92 14.61
C THR A 241 -11.47 -14.20 14.79
N ASN A 242 -12.46 -14.45 13.94
CA ASN A 242 -13.24 -15.69 13.90
C ASN A 242 -13.80 -15.90 12.48
N VAL A 243 -12.95 -16.31 11.54
CA VAL A 243 -13.26 -16.32 10.10
C VAL A 243 -14.31 -17.39 9.76
N ASN A 244 -15.55 -16.97 9.51
CA ASN A 244 -16.65 -17.81 9.03
C ASN A 244 -17.73 -16.99 8.29
N ASP A 245 -18.57 -17.67 7.50
CA ASP A 245 -19.61 -17.07 6.64
C ASP A 245 -20.58 -16.13 7.38
N PHE A 246 -20.92 -16.43 8.64
CA PHE A 246 -21.83 -15.62 9.45
C PHE A 246 -21.18 -14.29 9.83
N THR A 247 -19.98 -14.33 10.43
CA THR A 247 -19.22 -13.12 10.77
C THR A 247 -18.84 -12.31 9.52
N GLN A 248 -18.58 -12.96 8.39
CA GLN A 248 -18.35 -12.28 7.11
C GLN A 248 -19.60 -11.50 6.67
N SER A 249 -20.79 -12.10 6.80
CA SER A 249 -22.07 -11.43 6.47
C SER A 249 -22.37 -10.25 7.39
N GLU A 250 -22.09 -10.37 8.70
CA GLU A 250 -22.19 -9.25 9.65
C GLU A 250 -21.23 -8.11 9.30
N ALA A 251 -19.96 -8.45 9.03
CA ALA A 251 -18.91 -7.50 8.65
C ALA A 251 -19.25 -6.74 7.35
N LEU A 252 -19.76 -7.43 6.33
CA LEU A 252 -20.24 -6.84 5.07
C LEU A 252 -21.41 -5.87 5.29
N ASN A 253 -22.41 -6.26 6.08
CA ASN A 253 -23.58 -5.44 6.38
C ASN A 253 -23.19 -4.16 7.15
N ALA A 254 -22.36 -4.30 8.18
CA ALA A 254 -21.84 -3.16 8.95
C ALA A 254 -20.96 -2.23 8.10
N GLN A 255 -20.19 -2.78 7.15
CA GLN A 255 -19.42 -2.00 6.18
C GLN A 255 -20.32 -1.21 5.23
N GLN A 256 -21.35 -1.83 4.64
CA GLN A 256 -22.31 -1.15 3.76
C GLN A 256 -23.00 0.01 4.49
N ARG A 257 -23.44 -0.22 5.73
CA ARG A 257 -24.04 0.82 6.59
C ARG A 257 -23.08 2.00 6.84
N TYR A 258 -21.80 1.73 7.09
CA TYR A 258 -20.80 2.78 7.33
C TYR A 258 -20.46 3.57 6.06
N VAL A 259 -20.35 2.90 4.90
CA VAL A 259 -20.13 3.55 3.60
C VAL A 259 -21.30 4.47 3.24
N GLU A 260 -22.54 4.01 3.43
CA GLU A 260 -23.74 4.85 3.20
C GLU A 260 -23.81 6.04 4.16
N TYR A 261 -23.43 5.86 5.43
CA TYR A 261 -23.27 6.99 6.36
C TYR A 261 -22.23 8.01 5.85
N GLN A 262 -21.06 7.55 5.42
CA GLN A 262 -20.02 8.43 4.86
C GLN A 262 -20.52 9.18 3.63
N ARG A 263 -21.22 8.51 2.70
CA ARG A 263 -21.78 9.10 1.48
C ARG A 263 -22.78 10.22 1.81
N ILE A 264 -23.76 9.95 2.67
CA ILE A 264 -24.78 10.93 3.08
C ILE A 264 -24.13 12.13 3.79
N THR A 265 -23.18 11.89 4.69
CA THR A 265 -22.43 12.97 5.35
C THR A 265 -21.65 13.81 4.35
N ALA A 266 -20.96 13.20 3.39
CA ALA A 266 -20.19 13.92 2.38
C ALA A 266 -21.07 14.74 1.43
N GLU A 267 -22.22 14.21 1.02
CA GLU A 267 -23.21 14.95 0.24
C GLU A 267 -23.70 16.19 1.00
N GLN A 268 -24.00 16.06 2.29
CA GLN A 268 -24.36 17.20 3.15
C GLN A 268 -23.20 18.21 3.28
N SER A 269 -21.98 17.74 3.53
CA SER A 269 -20.77 18.58 3.62
C SER A 269 -20.46 19.33 2.32
N LYS A 270 -20.77 18.76 1.14
CA LYS A 270 -20.60 19.41 -0.17
C LYS A 270 -21.56 20.59 -0.41
N HIS A 271 -22.71 20.64 0.27
CA HIS A 271 -23.66 21.76 0.16
C HIS A 271 -23.27 22.98 1.02
N ILE A 272 -22.30 22.86 1.93
CA ILE A 272 -21.85 23.95 2.80
C ILE A 272 -20.75 24.74 2.09
N ASN A 273 -20.97 26.06 1.90
CA ASN A 273 -19.98 26.92 1.25
C ASN A 273 -18.74 27.08 2.13
N LYS A 274 -17.63 26.45 1.70
CA LYS A 274 -16.34 26.43 2.39
C LYS A 274 -15.61 27.79 2.40
N ASP A 275 -15.87 28.65 1.41
CA ASP A 275 -15.23 29.96 1.27
C ASP A 275 -15.66 30.94 2.38
N LEU A 276 -16.77 30.63 3.05
CA LEU A 276 -17.32 31.37 4.19
C LEU A 276 -16.82 30.84 5.55
N ILE A 277 -15.68 30.12 5.59
CA ILE A 277 -15.14 29.51 6.82
C ILE A 277 -13.68 29.90 7.02
N PHE A 278 -13.44 30.99 7.78
CA PHE A 278 -12.08 31.43 8.13
C PHE A 278 -11.46 30.64 9.30
N ASP A 279 -12.26 29.84 10.02
CA ASP A 279 -11.75 28.91 11.04
C ASP A 279 -11.12 27.69 10.35
N ARG A 280 -9.79 27.72 10.23
CA ARG A 280 -9.00 26.69 9.52
C ARG A 280 -9.28 25.26 9.99
N ARG A 281 -9.61 25.05 11.28
CA ARG A 281 -9.88 23.71 11.81
C ARG A 281 -11.24 23.20 11.35
N LEU A 282 -12.25 24.07 11.34
CA LEU A 282 -13.58 23.72 10.81
C LEU A 282 -13.55 23.54 9.29
N TYR A 283 -12.80 24.40 8.59
CA TYR A 283 -12.56 24.26 7.14
C TYR A 283 -11.96 22.89 6.83
N ARG A 284 -10.87 22.49 7.51
CA ARG A 284 -10.23 21.19 7.28
C ARG A 284 -11.13 20.01 7.65
N GLN A 285 -11.88 20.12 8.75
CA GLN A 285 -12.86 19.09 9.12
C GLN A 285 -13.94 18.91 8.05
N LEU A 286 -14.51 19.99 7.54
CA LEU A 286 -15.54 19.96 6.50
C LEU A 286 -14.97 19.51 5.13
N MET A 287 -13.73 19.89 4.81
CA MET A 287 -13.01 19.40 3.64
C MET A 287 -12.88 17.88 3.68
N LEU A 288 -12.29 17.31 4.75
CA LEU A 288 -12.07 15.87 4.86
C LEU A 288 -13.39 15.08 4.87
N GLN A 289 -14.45 15.61 5.48
CA GLN A 289 -15.80 15.00 5.43
C GLN A 289 -16.40 14.96 4.01
N SER A 290 -16.05 15.91 3.13
CA SER A 290 -16.55 15.94 1.75
C SER A 290 -15.77 15.04 0.77
N GLU A 291 -14.60 14.54 1.15
CA GLU A 291 -13.68 13.77 0.30
C GLU A 291 -13.71 12.26 0.56
N VAL A 292 -14.87 11.63 0.33
CA VAL A 292 -15.08 10.18 0.52
C VAL A 292 -14.61 9.30 -0.65
N GLY A 293 -13.88 9.87 -1.63
CA GLY A 293 -13.20 9.08 -2.66
C GLY A 293 -14.17 8.39 -3.62
N PRO A 294 -14.01 7.08 -3.92
CA PRO A 294 -14.93 6.35 -4.80
C PRO A 294 -16.37 6.31 -4.28
N ASN A 295 -16.58 6.41 -2.96
CA ASN A 295 -17.90 6.38 -2.33
C ASN A 295 -18.76 7.62 -2.65
N ALA A 296 -18.21 8.61 -3.39
CA ALA A 296 -18.94 9.76 -3.94
C ALA A 296 -19.47 9.53 -5.38
N LEU A 297 -19.21 8.37 -5.99
CA LEU A 297 -19.73 8.01 -7.31
C LEU A 297 -21.26 7.77 -7.28
N PRO A 298 -21.97 7.95 -8.41
CA PRO A 298 -23.31 7.40 -8.61
C PRO A 298 -23.36 5.90 -8.33
N LEU A 299 -24.48 5.39 -7.79
CA LEU A 299 -24.57 4.02 -7.27
C LEU A 299 -24.29 2.93 -8.31
N ASP A 300 -24.65 3.17 -9.57
CA ASP A 300 -24.38 2.29 -10.72
C ASP A 300 -22.90 2.30 -11.13
N VAL A 301 -22.25 3.47 -11.09
CA VAL A 301 -20.80 3.59 -11.33
C VAL A 301 -19.99 3.02 -10.16
N LEU A 302 -20.48 3.15 -8.93
CA LEU A 302 -19.89 2.56 -7.72
C LEU A 302 -20.01 1.02 -7.71
N ASP A 303 -21.15 0.47 -8.13
CA ASP A 303 -21.32 -0.97 -8.38
C ASP A 303 -20.34 -1.45 -9.47
N ARG A 304 -20.20 -0.72 -10.59
CA ARG A 304 -19.20 -1.01 -11.62
C ARG A 304 -17.76 -0.97 -11.08
N TYR A 305 -17.40 0.03 -10.28
CA TYR A 305 -16.08 0.14 -9.63
C TYR A 305 -15.79 -1.09 -8.77
N ASN A 306 -16.72 -1.45 -7.88
CA ASN A 306 -16.58 -2.58 -6.98
C ASN A 306 -16.50 -3.93 -7.73
N ARG A 307 -17.26 -4.10 -8.82
CA ARG A 307 -17.16 -5.29 -9.69
C ARG A 307 -15.80 -5.40 -10.35
N LEU A 308 -15.28 -4.32 -10.93
CA LEU A 308 -13.95 -4.32 -11.55
C LEU A 308 -12.86 -4.72 -10.55
N LEU A 309 -12.87 -4.17 -9.32
CA LEU A 309 -11.92 -4.59 -8.28
C LEU A 309 -12.07 -6.08 -7.93
N ASN A 310 -13.30 -6.55 -7.68
CA ASN A 310 -13.56 -7.95 -7.32
C ASN A 310 -13.16 -8.93 -8.43
N GLU A 311 -13.41 -8.61 -9.71
CA GLU A 311 -13.01 -9.45 -10.85
C GLU A 311 -11.49 -9.54 -10.99
N MET A 312 -10.77 -8.42 -10.85
CA MET A 312 -9.30 -8.44 -10.92
C MET A 312 -8.67 -9.14 -9.70
N LEU A 313 -9.24 -8.98 -8.50
CA LEU A 313 -8.80 -9.70 -7.31
C LEU A 313 -9.10 -11.20 -7.39
N PHE A 314 -10.22 -11.60 -8.01
CA PHE A 314 -10.52 -13.00 -8.31
C PHE A 314 -9.49 -13.61 -9.28
N LEU A 315 -9.13 -12.89 -10.36
CA LEU A 315 -8.09 -13.31 -11.30
C LEU A 315 -6.70 -13.40 -10.64
N TYR A 316 -6.37 -12.48 -9.74
CA TYR A 316 -5.13 -12.52 -8.96
C TYR A 316 -5.08 -13.74 -8.03
N ASN A 317 -6.09 -13.93 -7.19
CA ASN A 317 -6.12 -14.99 -6.18
C ASN A 317 -6.29 -16.39 -6.81
N GLY A 318 -7.02 -16.49 -7.92
CA GLY A 318 -7.22 -17.74 -8.68
C GLY A 318 -6.04 -18.13 -9.58
N ALA A 319 -4.95 -17.35 -9.61
CA ALA A 319 -3.80 -17.66 -10.45
C ALA A 319 -3.00 -18.86 -9.90
N SER A 320 -2.88 -19.90 -10.72
CA SER A 320 -1.96 -21.03 -10.53
C SER A 320 -1.16 -21.34 -11.81
N ILE A 321 0.02 -21.94 -11.65
CA ILE A 321 0.90 -22.35 -12.75
C ILE A 321 1.27 -23.84 -12.66
N CYS A 322 1.77 -24.39 -13.77
CA CYS A 322 2.43 -25.70 -13.79
C CYS A 322 3.90 -25.59 -13.41
N ALA A 323 4.35 -26.52 -12.57
CA ALA A 323 5.73 -26.63 -12.11
C ALA A 323 6.74 -26.78 -13.26
N TYR A 324 7.92 -26.17 -13.09
CA TYR A 324 9.03 -26.35 -14.02
C TYR A 324 9.45 -27.83 -14.09
N GLN A 325 9.68 -28.34 -15.31
CA GLN A 325 9.98 -29.74 -15.62
C GLN A 325 8.94 -30.80 -15.18
N GLN A 326 7.87 -30.43 -14.45
CA GLN A 326 6.82 -31.33 -13.94
C GLN A 326 5.42 -30.89 -14.43
N PRO A 327 5.10 -31.10 -15.72
CA PRO A 327 3.92 -30.51 -16.38
C PRO A 327 2.55 -31.05 -15.90
N PHE A 328 2.51 -31.98 -14.96
CA PHE A 328 1.29 -32.48 -14.34
C PHE A 328 1.00 -31.86 -12.96
N GLN A 329 1.94 -31.13 -12.36
CA GLN A 329 1.75 -30.41 -11.11
C GLN A 329 1.33 -28.96 -11.42
N CYS A 330 0.03 -28.75 -11.64
CA CYS A 330 -0.53 -27.48 -12.13
C CYS A 330 -1.32 -26.64 -11.11
N ASP A 331 -1.10 -26.90 -9.82
CA ASP A 331 -1.82 -26.27 -8.70
C ASP A 331 -0.88 -25.43 -7.83
N LEU A 332 0.14 -24.81 -8.43
CA LEU A 332 1.09 -23.96 -7.71
C LEU A 332 0.58 -22.52 -7.62
N HIS A 333 0.19 -22.08 -6.42
CA HIS A 333 -0.28 -20.72 -6.14
C HIS A 333 0.86 -19.81 -5.65
N TYR A 334 0.66 -18.48 -5.76
CA TYR A 334 1.67 -17.49 -5.36
C TYR A 334 2.16 -17.70 -3.92
N ILE A 335 1.23 -17.97 -2.99
CA ILE A 335 1.52 -18.32 -1.61
C ILE A 335 0.89 -19.70 -1.34
N PRO A 336 1.63 -20.67 -0.76
CA PRO A 336 3.05 -20.58 -0.40
C PRO A 336 4.01 -20.78 -1.59
N ASN A 337 3.58 -21.49 -2.65
CA ASN A 337 4.49 -22.22 -3.53
C ASN A 337 5.44 -21.31 -4.33
N LEU A 338 4.93 -20.32 -5.06
CA LEU A 338 5.78 -19.53 -5.96
C LEU A 338 6.64 -18.51 -5.22
N LYS A 339 6.19 -17.98 -4.07
CA LYS A 339 7.04 -17.20 -3.17
C LYS A 339 8.26 -18.03 -2.76
N ASP A 340 8.04 -19.27 -2.33
CA ASP A 340 9.10 -20.17 -1.90
C ASP A 340 10.10 -20.52 -3.01
N ILE A 341 9.61 -20.79 -4.23
CA ILE A 341 10.47 -21.03 -5.40
C ILE A 341 11.30 -19.77 -5.72
N MET A 342 10.68 -18.60 -5.82
CA MET A 342 11.38 -17.35 -6.15
C MET A 342 12.39 -16.93 -5.07
N ALA A 343 12.15 -17.28 -3.80
CA ALA A 343 13.07 -17.00 -2.70
C ALA A 343 14.24 -17.99 -2.61
N LYS A 344 13.95 -19.30 -2.74
CA LYS A 344 14.89 -20.38 -2.41
C LYS A 344 15.63 -20.97 -3.61
N SER A 345 15.04 -20.92 -4.81
CA SER A 345 15.69 -21.46 -6.01
C SER A 345 16.89 -20.61 -6.45
N ARG A 346 17.82 -21.27 -7.13
CA ARG A 346 19.01 -20.69 -7.75
C ARG A 346 19.18 -21.18 -9.19
N ASP A 347 18.19 -21.89 -9.75
CA ASP A 347 18.13 -22.22 -11.17
C ASP A 347 17.47 -21.07 -11.94
N TRP A 348 18.24 -20.47 -12.84
CA TRP A 348 17.78 -19.41 -13.74
C TRP A 348 16.53 -19.81 -14.53
N ASP A 349 16.50 -21.04 -15.06
CA ASP A 349 15.47 -21.46 -16.01
C ASP A 349 14.16 -21.82 -15.28
N GLU A 350 14.25 -22.32 -14.04
CA GLU A 350 13.11 -22.45 -13.11
C GLU A 350 12.55 -21.08 -12.69
N LEU A 351 13.41 -20.15 -12.26
CA LEU A 351 13.02 -18.79 -11.89
C LEU A 351 12.39 -18.05 -13.07
N GLN A 352 12.91 -18.25 -14.29
CA GLN A 352 12.40 -17.63 -15.51
C GLN A 352 11.03 -18.19 -15.90
N HIS A 353 10.88 -19.52 -15.87
CA HIS A 353 9.58 -20.18 -16.10
C HIS A 353 8.53 -19.70 -15.08
N THR A 354 8.88 -19.73 -13.79
CA THR A 354 8.00 -19.34 -12.68
C THR A 354 7.57 -17.89 -12.80
N TRP A 355 8.51 -16.97 -13.07
CA TRP A 355 8.22 -15.56 -13.29
C TRP A 355 7.28 -15.35 -14.49
N VAL A 356 7.61 -15.94 -15.65
CA VAL A 356 6.86 -15.73 -16.90
C VAL A 356 5.44 -16.28 -16.81
N GLU A 357 5.25 -17.51 -16.33
CA GLU A 357 3.91 -18.10 -16.24
C GLU A 357 3.04 -17.42 -15.18
N TYR A 358 3.61 -16.98 -14.05
CA TYR A 358 2.83 -16.24 -13.06
C TYR A 358 2.34 -14.89 -13.60
N HIS A 359 3.19 -14.11 -14.25
CA HIS A 359 2.79 -12.83 -14.85
C HIS A 359 1.78 -13.01 -16.00
N ARG A 360 1.87 -14.13 -16.75
CA ARG A 360 0.86 -14.52 -17.74
C ARG A 360 -0.49 -14.91 -17.12
N LYS A 361 -0.52 -15.60 -15.99
CA LYS A 361 -1.75 -16.09 -15.36
C LYS A 361 -2.47 -15.02 -14.55
N ALA A 362 -1.76 -14.33 -13.66
CA ALA A 362 -2.33 -13.27 -12.84
C ALA A 362 -2.56 -11.98 -13.65
N GLY A 363 -1.52 -11.48 -14.32
CA GLY A 363 -1.55 -10.15 -14.95
C GLY A 363 -2.37 -10.08 -16.23
N ARG A 364 -2.14 -11.00 -17.19
CA ARG A 364 -2.70 -10.87 -18.55
C ARG A 364 -4.23 -10.80 -18.60
N GLY A 365 -4.92 -11.60 -17.77
CA GLY A 365 -6.38 -11.69 -17.80
C GLY A 365 -7.10 -10.42 -17.35
N MET A 366 -6.49 -9.62 -16.47
CA MET A 366 -7.10 -8.42 -15.89
C MET A 366 -6.82 -7.11 -16.67
N ARG A 367 -6.09 -7.19 -17.79
CA ARG A 367 -5.69 -6.02 -18.59
C ARG A 367 -6.89 -5.13 -18.96
N ASP A 368 -7.97 -5.74 -19.46
CA ASP A 368 -9.11 -5.01 -20.02
C ASP A 368 -10.08 -4.54 -18.91
N ASN A 369 -10.09 -5.22 -17.75
CA ASN A 369 -10.69 -4.70 -16.52
C ASN A 369 -9.95 -3.45 -16.03
N TYR A 370 -8.62 -3.44 -16.08
CA TYR A 370 -7.81 -2.29 -15.68
C TYR A 370 -7.97 -1.11 -16.66
N GLU A 371 -8.10 -1.36 -17.96
CA GLU A 371 -8.44 -0.29 -18.92
C GLU A 371 -9.77 0.40 -18.58
N GLN A 372 -10.78 -0.35 -18.15
CA GLN A 372 -12.05 0.21 -17.67
C GLN A 372 -11.93 0.92 -16.32
N LEU A 373 -11.14 0.40 -15.38
CA LEU A 373 -10.89 1.05 -14.10
C LEU A 373 -10.34 2.47 -14.30
N ILE A 374 -9.44 2.66 -15.28
CA ILE A 374 -8.86 3.98 -15.59
C ILE A 374 -9.93 4.99 -16.03
N ASP A 375 -10.99 4.56 -16.73
CA ASP A 375 -12.11 5.46 -17.06
C ASP A 375 -12.91 5.83 -15.80
N VAL A 376 -13.23 4.85 -14.96
CA VAL A 376 -13.94 5.09 -13.69
C VAL A 376 -13.11 5.97 -12.74
N MET A 377 -11.78 5.87 -12.73
CA MET A 377 -10.91 6.75 -11.94
C MET A 377 -10.96 8.22 -12.38
N GLN A 378 -11.30 8.51 -13.64
CA GLN A 378 -11.57 9.88 -14.08
C GLN A 378 -12.94 10.39 -13.58
N GLU A 379 -13.93 9.50 -13.43
CA GLU A 379 -15.21 9.82 -12.78
C GLU A 379 -15.01 10.05 -11.26
N VAL A 380 -14.16 9.26 -10.61
CA VAL A 380 -13.76 9.46 -9.19
C VAL A 380 -13.11 10.84 -8.98
N ALA A 381 -12.24 11.27 -9.92
CA ALA A 381 -11.65 12.61 -9.87
C ALA A 381 -12.71 13.72 -9.96
N TYR A 382 -13.64 13.59 -10.92
CA TYR A 382 -14.72 14.55 -11.11
C TYR A 382 -15.61 14.71 -9.86
N VAL A 383 -16.08 13.61 -9.26
CA VAL A 383 -16.95 13.68 -8.06
C VAL A 383 -16.23 14.14 -6.78
N ASN A 384 -14.90 14.20 -6.79
CA ASN A 384 -14.06 14.77 -5.72
C ASN A 384 -13.47 16.15 -6.07
N ASN A 385 -13.95 16.81 -7.13
CA ASN A 385 -13.58 18.15 -7.57
C ASN A 385 -12.08 18.33 -7.94
N VAL A 386 -11.41 17.28 -8.42
CA VAL A 386 -10.03 17.34 -8.93
C VAL A 386 -9.99 17.04 -10.43
N THR A 387 -8.96 17.50 -11.14
CA THR A 387 -8.95 17.56 -12.62
C THR A 387 -8.82 16.18 -13.29
N ASN A 388 -8.09 15.26 -12.67
CA ASN A 388 -7.78 13.94 -13.24
C ASN A 388 -7.51 12.87 -12.18
N GLY A 389 -7.57 11.61 -12.57
CA GLY A 389 -7.36 10.47 -11.66
C GLY A 389 -5.97 10.43 -11.01
N GLY A 390 -4.95 10.99 -11.65
CA GLY A 390 -3.59 11.12 -11.09
C GLY A 390 -3.50 12.19 -9.99
N GLU A 391 -4.18 13.32 -10.15
CA GLU A 391 -4.33 14.33 -9.09
C GLU A 391 -5.11 13.75 -7.90
N TYR A 392 -6.20 13.03 -8.16
CA TYR A 392 -6.91 12.27 -7.12
C TYR A 392 -5.99 11.28 -6.39
N TRP A 393 -5.11 10.58 -7.10
CA TRP A 393 -4.19 9.59 -6.54
C TRP A 393 -3.26 10.16 -5.46
N TYR A 394 -2.84 11.43 -5.62
CA TYR A 394 -1.95 12.12 -4.69
C TYR A 394 -2.67 13.16 -3.81
N LEU A 395 -4.00 13.30 -3.90
CA LEU A 395 -4.81 14.25 -3.11
C LEU A 395 -4.55 14.16 -1.59
N ALA A 396 -4.40 12.93 -1.06
CA ALA A 396 -4.11 12.68 0.35
C ALA A 396 -2.74 13.19 0.84
N TYR A 397 -1.91 13.76 -0.05
CA TYR A 397 -0.62 14.39 0.27
C TYR A 397 -0.63 15.92 0.16
N GLU A 398 -1.76 16.56 -0.16
CA GLU A 398 -1.94 18.02 -0.01
C GLU A 398 -0.78 18.88 -0.57
N SER A 399 -0.18 18.47 -1.69
CA SER A 399 0.91 19.20 -2.38
C SER A 399 0.72 19.12 -3.89
N GLY A 400 0.58 20.29 -4.54
CA GLY A 400 0.45 20.39 -6.00
C GLY A 400 1.72 19.99 -6.78
N ASN A 401 2.86 19.85 -6.10
CA ASN A 401 4.13 19.43 -6.69
C ASN A 401 4.62 18.07 -6.13
N PHE A 402 3.72 17.28 -5.52
CA PHE A 402 4.10 16.07 -4.77
C PHE A 402 4.98 15.09 -5.56
N ARG A 403 4.71 14.91 -6.87
CA ARG A 403 5.54 14.05 -7.73
C ARG A 403 6.97 14.57 -7.85
N GLN A 404 7.13 15.86 -8.09
CA GLN A 404 8.42 16.53 -8.17
C GLN A 404 9.15 16.48 -6.83
N ASP A 405 8.43 16.63 -5.71
CA ASP A 405 8.98 16.46 -4.36
C ASP A 405 9.54 15.03 -4.17
N MET A 406 8.83 13.99 -4.62
CA MET A 406 9.30 12.59 -4.56
C MET A 406 10.47 12.30 -5.51
N ASP A 407 10.46 12.83 -6.73
CA ASP A 407 11.57 12.70 -7.68
C ASP A 407 12.84 13.40 -7.17
N ILE A 408 12.73 14.56 -6.48
CA ILE A 408 13.85 15.25 -5.83
C ILE A 408 14.44 14.40 -4.70
N VAL A 409 13.58 13.82 -3.84
CA VAL A 409 14.01 12.92 -2.76
C VAL A 409 14.64 11.64 -3.31
N TRP A 410 14.16 11.13 -4.45
CA TRP A 410 14.81 10.01 -5.12
C TRP A 410 16.23 10.37 -5.60
N GLU A 411 16.41 11.47 -6.33
CA GLU A 411 17.74 11.86 -6.83
C GLU A 411 18.75 12.18 -5.69
N GLN A 412 18.29 12.55 -4.49
CA GLN A 412 19.14 12.62 -3.30
C GLN A 412 19.69 11.24 -2.86
N ILE A 413 18.85 10.21 -2.92
CA ILE A 413 19.12 8.84 -2.44
C ILE A 413 19.84 8.00 -3.51
N ARG A 414 19.52 8.25 -4.79
CA ARG A 414 19.96 7.52 -5.97
C ARG A 414 21.47 7.17 -6.03
N PRO A 415 22.42 8.04 -5.64
CA PRO A 415 23.85 7.67 -5.67
C PRO A 415 24.19 6.44 -4.80
N LEU A 416 23.52 6.29 -3.65
CA LEU A 416 23.67 5.11 -2.79
C LEU A 416 23.00 3.88 -3.41
N TYR A 417 21.85 4.05 -4.08
CA TYR A 417 21.21 2.95 -4.81
C TYR A 417 22.05 2.47 -6.00
N GLU A 418 22.65 3.36 -6.80
CA GLU A 418 23.49 2.98 -7.94
C GLU A 418 24.78 2.23 -7.52
N LEU A 419 25.32 2.57 -6.34
CA LEU A 419 26.43 1.83 -5.70
C LEU A 419 26.01 0.46 -5.16
N LEU A 420 24.81 0.34 -4.57
CA LEU A 420 24.25 -0.93 -4.12
C LEU A 420 23.94 -1.85 -5.32
N HIS A 421 23.34 -1.29 -6.38
CA HIS A 421 22.98 -1.96 -7.63
C HIS A 421 24.22 -2.51 -8.35
N SER A 422 25.28 -1.71 -8.52
CA SER A 422 26.50 -2.18 -9.21
C SER A 422 27.17 -3.33 -8.45
N TYR A 423 27.23 -3.24 -7.11
CA TYR A 423 27.75 -4.29 -6.25
C TYR A 423 26.93 -5.59 -6.36
N VAL A 424 25.60 -5.50 -6.27
CA VAL A 424 24.68 -6.63 -6.38
C VAL A 424 24.73 -7.26 -7.78
N ARG A 425 24.72 -6.44 -8.84
CA ARG A 425 24.89 -6.91 -10.23
C ARG A 425 26.18 -7.67 -10.41
N ARG A 426 27.31 -7.18 -9.88
CA ARG A 426 28.59 -7.89 -9.91
C ARG A 426 28.49 -9.24 -9.19
N LYS A 427 28.00 -9.26 -7.95
CA LYS A 427 27.86 -10.51 -7.17
C LYS A 427 26.96 -11.56 -7.83
N LEU A 428 25.82 -11.14 -8.40
CA LEU A 428 24.94 -12.02 -9.15
C LEU A 428 25.62 -12.51 -10.45
N ARG A 429 26.40 -11.66 -11.12
CA ARG A 429 27.18 -12.02 -12.32
C ARG A 429 28.32 -13.00 -12.01
N ASP A 430 28.98 -12.86 -10.86
CA ASP A 430 30.00 -13.79 -10.39
C ASP A 430 29.40 -15.19 -10.08
N TYR A 431 28.10 -15.27 -9.79
CA TYR A 431 27.35 -16.51 -9.53
C TYR A 431 26.73 -17.13 -10.80
N TYR A 432 25.93 -16.36 -11.56
CA TYR A 432 25.19 -16.82 -12.75
C TYR A 432 26.00 -16.79 -14.05
N GLY A 433 27.19 -16.18 -14.03
CA GLY A 433 28.09 -16.09 -15.18
C GLY A 433 27.92 -14.83 -16.05
N PRO A 434 28.96 -14.47 -16.82
CA PRO A 434 29.00 -13.24 -17.61
C PRO A 434 28.05 -13.27 -18.82
N ASP A 435 27.72 -14.45 -19.32
CA ASP A 435 26.87 -14.64 -20.51
C ASP A 435 25.38 -14.38 -20.20
N ARG A 436 25.00 -14.54 -18.93
CA ARG A 436 23.64 -14.27 -18.41
C ARG A 436 23.49 -12.86 -17.85
N ILE A 437 24.56 -12.27 -17.31
CA ILE A 437 24.51 -10.93 -16.69
C ILE A 437 25.64 -10.04 -17.24
N ASN A 438 25.25 -9.07 -18.09
CA ASN A 438 26.15 -8.06 -18.62
C ASN A 438 26.58 -7.05 -17.52
N ARG A 439 27.86 -6.69 -17.49
CA ARG A 439 28.47 -5.80 -16.48
C ARG A 439 27.87 -4.39 -16.43
N ILE A 440 27.30 -3.89 -17.53
CA ILE A 440 26.77 -2.52 -17.62
C ILE A 440 25.24 -2.45 -17.73
N ALA A 441 24.53 -3.58 -17.84
CA ALA A 441 23.10 -3.60 -18.12
C ALA A 441 22.22 -3.55 -16.85
N PRO A 442 20.90 -3.32 -16.99
CA PRO A 442 19.90 -3.63 -15.96
C PRO A 442 19.93 -5.09 -15.50
N ILE A 443 19.56 -5.33 -14.23
CA ILE A 443 19.48 -6.67 -13.64
C ILE A 443 18.15 -7.33 -14.05
N PRO A 444 18.13 -8.59 -14.52
CA PRO A 444 16.89 -9.34 -14.75
C PRO A 444 16.10 -9.59 -13.44
N SER A 445 14.85 -9.14 -13.39
CA SER A 445 13.99 -9.18 -12.18
C SER A 445 13.89 -10.54 -11.48
N HIS A 446 13.79 -11.64 -12.23
CA HIS A 446 13.57 -12.98 -11.69
C HIS A 446 14.64 -13.54 -10.74
N ILE A 447 15.89 -13.05 -10.79
CA ILE A 447 17.01 -13.56 -9.96
C ILE A 447 17.24 -12.75 -8.67
N LEU A 448 16.31 -11.86 -8.32
CA LEU A 448 16.40 -10.98 -7.15
C LEU A 448 15.77 -11.57 -5.88
N GLY A 449 15.45 -12.86 -5.86
CA GLY A 449 14.87 -13.54 -4.68
C GLY A 449 13.39 -13.22 -4.42
N ASN A 450 12.72 -12.49 -5.31
CA ASN A 450 11.34 -12.07 -5.17
C ASN A 450 10.65 -11.99 -6.54
N MET A 451 9.36 -12.33 -6.60
CA MET A 451 8.56 -12.35 -7.83
C MET A 451 8.59 -11.03 -8.63
N TYR A 452 8.74 -9.89 -7.97
CA TYR A 452 8.70 -8.56 -8.57
C TYR A 452 10.07 -7.84 -8.59
N GLY A 453 11.07 -8.41 -7.93
CA GLY A 453 12.33 -7.75 -7.60
C GLY A 453 12.14 -6.50 -6.72
N GLN A 454 11.27 -6.57 -5.70
CA GLN A 454 10.96 -5.45 -4.80
C GLN A 454 11.85 -5.36 -3.54
N SER A 455 12.34 -6.50 -3.04
CA SER A 455 13.30 -6.64 -1.95
C SER A 455 14.28 -7.73 -2.35
N TRP A 456 15.56 -7.61 -2.00
CA TRP A 456 16.63 -8.54 -2.42
C TRP A 456 17.19 -9.36 -1.25
N SER A 457 16.53 -9.32 -0.08
CA SER A 457 16.85 -10.13 1.12
C SER A 457 17.06 -11.61 0.84
N ASN A 458 16.15 -12.23 0.07
CA ASN A 458 16.18 -13.68 -0.22
C ASN A 458 17.40 -14.17 -1.03
N VAL A 459 18.29 -13.28 -1.53
CA VAL A 459 19.56 -13.65 -2.20
C VAL A 459 20.82 -13.24 -1.40
N LEU A 460 20.67 -12.86 -0.13
CA LEU A 460 21.77 -12.44 0.77
C LEU A 460 22.93 -13.47 0.83
N ASP A 461 22.65 -14.76 0.70
CA ASP A 461 23.63 -15.85 0.61
C ASP A 461 24.67 -15.65 -0.51
N ILE A 462 24.24 -15.09 -1.65
CA ILE A 462 25.10 -14.78 -2.81
C ILE A 462 25.84 -13.45 -2.58
N ILE A 463 25.13 -12.45 -2.07
CA ILE A 463 25.55 -11.05 -2.12
C ILE A 463 26.18 -10.50 -0.83
N ILE A 464 26.27 -11.27 0.26
CA ILE A 464 26.81 -10.77 1.55
C ILE A 464 28.26 -10.20 1.45
N PRO A 465 28.53 -9.00 2.00
CA PRO A 465 29.87 -8.38 2.00
C PRO A 465 30.97 -9.22 2.63
N TYR A 466 30.77 -9.67 3.87
CA TYR A 466 31.74 -10.47 4.63
C TYR A 466 31.18 -11.88 4.89
N PRO A 467 31.34 -12.85 3.98
CA PRO A 467 30.92 -14.23 4.20
C PRO A 467 31.63 -14.82 5.43
N GLY A 468 30.90 -15.62 6.20
CA GLY A 468 31.35 -16.18 7.48
C GLY A 468 31.13 -15.26 8.70
N ARG A 469 30.89 -13.97 8.52
CA ARG A 469 30.43 -13.07 9.60
C ARG A 469 28.91 -13.08 9.67
N LYS A 470 28.36 -14.04 10.43
CA LYS A 470 26.91 -14.21 10.62
C LYS A 470 26.26 -12.90 11.12
N LEU A 471 25.07 -12.61 10.62
CA LEU A 471 24.20 -11.59 11.21
C LEU A 471 23.84 -11.95 12.66
N ILE A 472 23.41 -10.94 13.41
CA ILE A 472 22.85 -11.12 14.75
C ILE A 472 21.44 -11.69 14.59
N ASP A 473 21.26 -12.92 15.07
CA ASP A 473 19.97 -13.55 15.31
C ASP A 473 19.87 -13.93 16.79
N VAL A 474 18.96 -13.29 17.51
CA VAL A 474 18.66 -13.59 18.91
C VAL A 474 17.57 -14.65 19.10
N THR A 475 16.97 -15.15 18.01
CA THR A 475 15.86 -16.13 18.05
C THR A 475 16.17 -17.36 18.94
N PRO A 476 17.34 -18.03 18.83
CA PRO A 476 17.67 -19.15 19.71
C PRO A 476 17.73 -18.74 21.19
N ARG A 477 18.17 -17.52 21.48
CA ARG A 477 18.34 -16.98 22.83
C ARG A 477 17.05 -16.41 23.43
N MET A 478 16.07 -16.05 22.59
CA MET A 478 14.69 -15.79 23.02
C MET A 478 14.00 -17.10 23.46
N VAL A 479 14.12 -18.16 22.64
CA VAL A 479 13.57 -19.49 22.94
C VAL A 479 14.21 -20.09 24.19
N GLU A 480 15.55 -20.01 24.33
CA GLU A 480 16.28 -20.46 25.53
C GLU A 480 15.83 -19.74 26.82
N GLN A 481 15.42 -18.47 26.72
CA GLN A 481 14.92 -17.68 27.85
C GLN A 481 13.40 -17.83 28.09
N GLY A 482 12.70 -18.68 27.33
CA GLY A 482 11.27 -18.90 27.50
C GLY A 482 10.41 -17.69 27.12
N TYR A 483 10.80 -16.94 26.09
CA TYR A 483 9.99 -15.83 25.57
C TYR A 483 8.60 -16.32 25.12
N THR A 484 7.60 -15.46 25.31
CA THR A 484 6.21 -15.67 24.87
C THR A 484 5.69 -14.44 24.14
N PRO A 485 4.65 -14.56 23.30
CA PRO A 485 3.98 -13.41 22.67
C PRO A 485 3.61 -12.31 23.68
N LEU A 486 3.03 -12.70 24.82
CA LEU A 486 2.65 -11.75 25.88
C LEU A 486 3.86 -11.00 26.46
N LEU A 487 4.99 -11.70 26.71
CA LEU A 487 6.23 -11.06 27.18
C LEU A 487 6.78 -10.08 26.13
N MET A 488 6.72 -10.41 24.84
CA MET A 488 7.17 -9.52 23.76
C MET A 488 6.33 -8.23 23.73
N PHE A 489 5.02 -8.31 23.95
CA PHE A 489 4.16 -7.13 24.09
C PHE A 489 4.37 -6.34 25.39
N GLN A 490 4.76 -6.99 26.48
CA GLN A 490 5.14 -6.31 27.74
C GLN A 490 6.48 -5.58 27.60
N LEU A 491 7.45 -6.15 26.88
CA LEU A 491 8.72 -5.49 26.55
C LEU A 491 8.49 -4.26 25.64
N ALA A 492 7.57 -4.35 24.68
CA ALA A 492 7.19 -3.20 23.87
C ALA A 492 6.48 -2.10 24.68
N GLU A 493 5.63 -2.45 25.65
CA GLU A 493 5.09 -1.47 26.59
C GLU A 493 6.19 -0.81 27.45
N GLU A 494 7.15 -1.58 27.97
CA GLU A 494 8.27 -1.04 28.74
C GLU A 494 9.16 -0.13 27.87
N PHE A 495 9.39 -0.48 26.60
CA PHE A 495 10.05 0.40 25.63
C PHE A 495 9.34 1.74 25.51
N PHE A 496 8.03 1.76 25.23
CA PHE A 496 7.28 3.01 25.04
C PHE A 496 7.15 3.83 26.33
N THR A 497 6.85 3.19 27.46
CA THR A 497 6.79 3.89 28.75
C THR A 497 8.17 4.44 29.16
N SER A 498 9.27 3.77 28.82
CA SER A 498 10.64 4.26 29.07
C SER A 498 10.98 5.58 28.35
N ILE A 499 10.37 5.81 27.18
CA ILE A 499 10.49 7.07 26.42
C ILE A 499 9.36 8.06 26.79
N ASN A 500 8.81 7.96 28.01
CA ASN A 500 7.74 8.79 28.56
C ASN A 500 6.38 8.63 27.84
N MET A 501 6.17 7.67 26.95
CA MET A 501 4.88 7.46 26.29
C MET A 501 3.88 6.70 27.19
N SER A 502 2.64 6.57 26.72
CA SER A 502 1.54 6.06 27.56
C SER A 502 1.62 4.55 27.74
N ALA A 503 1.36 4.05 28.95
CA ALA A 503 1.04 2.63 29.14
C ALA A 503 -0.25 2.27 28.37
N VAL A 504 -0.37 1.02 27.93
CA VAL A 504 -1.60 0.48 27.32
C VAL A 504 -2.55 0.00 28.43
N GLY A 505 -3.85 0.22 28.26
CA GLY A 505 -4.82 -0.16 29.29
C GLY A 505 -4.96 -1.68 29.42
N PRO A 506 -5.44 -2.21 30.56
CA PRO A 506 -5.67 -3.66 30.72
C PRO A 506 -6.69 -4.21 29.70
N GLU A 507 -7.50 -3.35 29.10
CA GLU A 507 -8.43 -3.72 28.02
C GLU A 507 -7.70 -4.10 26.73
N PHE A 508 -6.53 -3.51 26.43
CA PHE A 508 -5.69 -3.92 25.29
C PHE A 508 -5.27 -5.38 25.43
N TYR A 509 -4.72 -5.76 26.59
CA TYR A 509 -4.28 -7.13 26.87
C TYR A 509 -5.43 -8.13 26.96
N ARG A 510 -6.62 -7.71 27.41
CA ARG A 510 -7.82 -8.56 27.47
C ARG A 510 -8.49 -8.78 26.11
N ASN A 511 -8.48 -7.76 25.25
CA ASN A 511 -9.29 -7.75 24.03
C ASN A 511 -8.48 -8.12 22.75
N SER A 512 -7.15 -8.03 22.77
CA SER A 512 -6.27 -8.29 21.60
C SER A 512 -6.06 -9.78 21.33
N VAL A 513 -5.50 -10.09 20.14
CA VAL A 513 -5.06 -11.43 19.75
C VAL A 513 -3.55 -11.37 19.46
N PHE A 514 -2.76 -12.06 20.29
CA PHE A 514 -1.29 -12.09 20.22
C PHE A 514 -0.73 -13.39 19.61
N GLU A 515 -1.55 -14.44 19.54
CA GLU A 515 -1.21 -15.79 19.07
C GLU A 515 -2.43 -16.42 18.39
N GLN A 516 -2.23 -17.41 17.52
CA GLN A 516 -3.32 -18.11 16.83
C GLN A 516 -4.11 -18.99 17.82
N PRO A 517 -5.40 -18.72 18.07
CA PRO A 517 -6.21 -19.53 18.99
C PRO A 517 -6.46 -20.95 18.45
N LEU A 518 -6.65 -21.92 19.35
CA LEU A 518 -6.92 -23.31 18.97
C LEU A 518 -8.40 -23.60 18.65
N ASP A 519 -9.31 -22.71 19.05
CA ASP A 519 -10.77 -22.86 18.93
C ASP A 519 -11.35 -22.30 17.62
N ARG A 520 -10.64 -21.35 16.98
CA ARG A 520 -11.17 -20.57 15.85
C ARG A 520 -10.08 -20.05 14.92
N ARG A 521 -10.42 -19.89 13.65
CA ARG A 521 -9.52 -19.34 12.62
C ARG A 521 -9.42 -17.81 12.72
N VAL A 522 -8.20 -17.28 12.67
CA VAL A 522 -7.89 -15.84 12.62
C VAL A 522 -7.20 -15.54 11.28
N LEU A 523 -7.35 -14.32 10.75
CA LEU A 523 -6.48 -13.83 9.69
C LEU A 523 -5.17 -13.37 10.35
N CYS A 524 -4.08 -14.13 10.21
CA CYS A 524 -2.90 -13.95 11.05
C CYS A 524 -2.08 -12.66 10.79
N GLU A 525 -2.36 -11.90 9.72
CA GLU A 525 -1.58 -10.71 9.36
C GLU A 525 -1.57 -9.63 10.47
N PRO A 526 -0.39 -9.25 11.00
CA PRO A 526 -0.21 -8.09 11.86
C PRO A 526 -1.07 -6.87 11.49
N SER A 527 -1.82 -6.35 12.47
CA SER A 527 -2.56 -5.10 12.35
C SER A 527 -3.02 -4.55 13.70
N ALA A 528 -3.02 -3.22 13.82
CA ALA A 528 -3.52 -2.46 14.96
C ALA A 528 -4.83 -1.71 14.64
N TRP A 529 -5.73 -1.66 15.62
CA TRP A 529 -7.14 -1.24 15.46
C TRP A 529 -7.55 -0.18 16.50
N ASP A 530 -8.13 0.94 16.05
CA ASP A 530 -8.90 1.92 16.86
C ASP A 530 -10.39 1.62 16.69
N PHE A 531 -11.10 1.32 17.79
CA PHE A 531 -12.54 1.03 17.77
C PHE A 531 -13.42 2.28 17.66
N CYS A 532 -12.84 3.42 17.27
CA CYS A 532 -13.47 4.72 17.06
C CYS A 532 -14.08 5.35 18.33
N ASN A 533 -14.03 4.65 19.47
CA ASN A 533 -14.67 5.01 20.73
C ASN A 533 -13.75 5.75 21.72
N ARG A 534 -12.48 6.01 21.35
CA ARG A 534 -11.43 6.70 22.16
C ARG A 534 -10.84 5.90 23.34
N HIS A 535 -11.24 4.64 23.55
CA HIS A 535 -10.85 3.85 24.71
C HIS A 535 -10.34 2.43 24.38
N ASP A 536 -11.00 1.74 23.45
CA ASP A 536 -10.68 0.36 23.06
C ASP A 536 -9.75 0.38 21.82
N PHE A 537 -8.54 -0.11 22.02
CA PHE A 537 -7.50 -0.24 21.01
C PHE A 537 -6.94 -1.65 21.10
N ARG A 538 -6.72 -2.30 19.97
CA ARG A 538 -6.36 -3.73 19.93
C ARG A 538 -5.33 -4.03 18.84
N VAL A 539 -4.55 -5.08 19.04
CA VAL A 539 -3.69 -5.67 18.01
C VAL A 539 -4.18 -7.07 17.67
N LYS A 540 -4.07 -7.45 16.40
CA LYS A 540 -4.29 -8.81 15.91
C LYS A 540 -3.03 -9.24 15.16
N ILE A 541 -2.32 -10.20 15.72
CA ILE A 541 -1.09 -10.78 15.19
C ILE A 541 -0.97 -12.23 15.67
N CYS A 542 -0.48 -13.13 14.82
CA CYS A 542 -0.01 -14.44 15.24
C CYS A 542 1.50 -14.35 15.48
N THR A 543 1.93 -14.15 16.73
CA THR A 543 3.33 -13.84 17.05
C THR A 543 4.18 -15.10 17.19
N ASP A 544 5.18 -15.27 16.32
CA ASP A 544 6.23 -16.29 16.51
C ASP A 544 7.31 -15.82 17.48
N ILE A 545 7.98 -16.75 18.17
CA ILE A 545 9.09 -16.45 19.08
C ILE A 545 10.39 -16.30 18.27
N ASN A 546 10.56 -15.15 17.58
CA ASN A 546 11.76 -14.83 16.80
C ASN A 546 12.08 -13.32 16.75
N GLN A 547 13.32 -12.98 16.35
CA GLN A 547 13.82 -11.60 16.29
C GLN A 547 12.97 -10.68 15.39
N ARG A 548 12.48 -11.20 14.27
CA ARG A 548 11.61 -10.45 13.34
C ARG A 548 10.31 -10.05 14.02
N SER A 549 9.65 -11.02 14.66
CA SER A 549 8.39 -10.80 15.37
C SER A 549 8.55 -9.87 16.56
N LEU A 550 9.71 -9.86 17.24
CA LEU A 550 10.00 -8.86 18.27
C LEU A 550 9.97 -7.43 17.70
N ILE A 551 10.50 -7.21 16.49
CA ILE A 551 10.44 -5.91 15.80
C ILE A 551 9.00 -5.61 15.34
N SER A 552 8.28 -6.59 14.76
CA SER A 552 6.88 -6.42 14.36
C SER A 552 5.95 -6.04 15.53
N VAL A 553 6.15 -6.66 16.70
CA VAL A 553 5.41 -6.32 17.93
C VAL A 553 5.63 -4.86 18.35
N HIS A 554 6.86 -4.34 18.20
CA HIS A 554 7.13 -2.91 18.45
C HIS A 554 6.53 -1.99 17.37
N HIS A 555 6.49 -2.41 16.10
CA HIS A 555 5.84 -1.66 15.01
C HIS A 555 4.33 -1.53 15.25
N GLU A 556 3.63 -2.62 15.55
CA GLU A 556 2.19 -2.60 15.84
C GLU A 556 1.88 -1.81 17.12
N MET A 557 2.70 -1.97 18.18
CA MET A 557 2.56 -1.15 19.38
C MET A 557 2.77 0.35 19.11
N ALA A 558 3.61 0.72 18.14
CA ALA A 558 3.74 2.12 17.72
C ALA A 558 2.43 2.67 17.10
N HIS A 559 1.65 1.85 16.39
CA HIS A 559 0.32 2.24 15.90
C HIS A 559 -0.66 2.45 17.06
N ILE A 560 -0.69 1.54 18.05
CA ILE A 560 -1.48 1.69 19.28
C ILE A 560 -1.13 2.99 20.00
N GLN A 561 0.15 3.33 20.11
CA GLN A 561 0.61 4.59 20.69
C GLN A 561 0.15 5.81 19.90
N TYR A 562 0.13 5.74 18.57
CA TYR A 562 -0.39 6.80 17.70
C TYR A 562 -1.88 7.04 17.97
N PHE A 563 -2.68 5.97 18.04
CA PHE A 563 -4.10 6.04 18.41
C PHE A 563 -4.30 6.70 19.78
N LEU A 564 -3.49 6.29 20.77
CA LEU A 564 -3.54 6.84 22.12
C LEU A 564 -3.21 8.35 22.20
N GLN A 565 -2.39 8.89 21.29
CA GLN A 565 -2.13 10.33 21.25
C GLN A 565 -3.31 11.09 20.62
N TYR A 566 -3.81 10.68 19.44
CA TYR A 566 -4.86 11.43 18.73
C TYR A 566 -6.30 11.13 19.16
N ARG A 567 -6.56 10.16 20.05
CA ARG A 567 -7.91 9.79 20.53
C ARG A 567 -8.78 10.95 21.04
N HIS A 568 -8.16 12.06 21.44
CA HIS A 568 -8.83 13.25 21.94
C HIS A 568 -9.41 14.14 20.81
N LEU A 569 -9.07 13.88 19.55
CA LEU A 569 -9.56 14.60 18.38
C LEU A 569 -10.93 14.05 17.88
N PRO A 570 -11.69 14.85 17.12
CA PRO A 570 -12.78 14.34 16.27
C PRO A 570 -12.31 13.18 15.38
N LYS A 571 -13.18 12.19 15.13
CA LYS A 571 -12.86 10.93 14.42
C LYS A 571 -12.27 11.16 13.03
N ILE A 572 -12.71 12.20 12.31
CA ILE A 572 -12.17 12.58 11.00
C ILE A 572 -10.69 13.00 11.05
N PHE A 573 -10.19 13.42 12.22
CA PHE A 573 -8.77 13.75 12.44
C PHE A 573 -7.97 12.61 13.11
N ARG A 574 -8.62 11.49 13.47
CA ARG A 574 -7.95 10.29 14.00
C ARG A 574 -7.43 9.43 12.87
N ASN A 575 -6.35 9.90 12.26
CA ASN A 575 -5.50 9.21 11.30
C ASN A 575 -4.12 9.91 11.32
N GLY A 576 -3.11 9.37 10.64
CA GLY A 576 -1.83 10.05 10.43
C GLY A 576 -1.99 11.33 9.59
N ALA A 577 -1.04 12.27 9.72
CA ALA A 577 -1.09 13.54 9.01
C ALA A 577 -1.13 13.40 7.47
N ASN A 578 -0.53 12.32 6.94
CA ASN A 578 -0.85 11.72 5.65
C ASN A 578 -0.70 10.18 5.75
N PRO A 579 -1.09 9.37 4.74
CA PRO A 579 -1.12 7.90 4.82
C PRO A 579 0.22 7.21 5.14
N ALA A 580 1.36 7.90 5.00
CA ALA A 580 2.66 7.34 5.31
C ALA A 580 3.07 7.48 6.80
N PHE A 581 2.41 8.34 7.58
CA PHE A 581 2.86 8.71 8.93
C PHE A 581 2.77 7.54 9.93
N HIS A 582 1.71 6.72 9.87
CA HIS A 582 1.60 5.54 10.74
C HIS A 582 2.78 4.57 10.54
N GLN A 583 3.15 4.36 9.27
CA GLN A 583 4.25 3.48 8.87
C GLN A 583 5.63 4.05 9.22
N ALA A 584 5.84 5.34 8.97
CA ALA A 584 7.11 6.00 9.29
C ALA A 584 7.43 5.93 10.80
N VAL A 585 6.42 6.05 11.66
CA VAL A 585 6.59 5.93 13.11
C VAL A 585 6.88 4.47 13.52
N GLY A 586 6.15 3.49 12.99
CA GLY A 586 6.36 2.07 13.30
C GLY A 586 7.78 1.58 12.96
N ASP A 587 8.24 1.87 11.74
CA ASP A 587 9.60 1.51 11.32
C ASP A 587 10.68 2.30 12.06
N ALA A 588 10.46 3.59 12.37
CA ALA A 588 11.44 4.39 13.14
C ALA A 588 11.67 3.87 14.57
N ILE A 589 10.69 3.19 15.17
CA ILE A 589 10.90 2.44 16.42
C ILE A 589 11.69 1.15 16.15
N GLY A 590 11.35 0.42 15.08
CA GLY A 590 12.05 -0.78 14.65
C GLY A 590 13.57 -0.58 14.48
N LEU A 591 13.98 0.58 13.93
CA LEU A 591 15.40 0.97 13.77
C LEU A 591 16.18 1.07 15.10
N SER A 592 15.51 1.30 16.23
CA SER A 592 16.12 1.31 17.57
C SER A 592 16.20 -0.11 18.16
N VAL A 593 15.09 -0.84 18.04
CA VAL A 593 14.90 -2.20 18.61
C VAL A 593 15.81 -3.23 17.95
N SER A 594 16.11 -3.06 16.65
CA SER A 594 17.03 -3.92 15.90
C SER A 594 18.51 -3.75 16.28
N THR A 595 18.88 -2.72 17.07
CA THR A 595 20.30 -2.44 17.32
C THR A 595 20.96 -3.45 18.26
N PRO A 596 22.26 -3.78 18.05
CA PRO A 596 22.99 -4.69 18.94
C PRO A 596 23.00 -4.22 20.41
N LYS A 597 23.00 -2.91 20.61
CA LYS A 597 22.96 -2.24 21.92
C LYS A 597 21.63 -2.45 22.63
N HIS A 598 20.51 -2.36 21.92
CA HIS A 598 19.19 -2.64 22.48
C HIS A 598 19.06 -4.12 22.86
N LEU A 599 19.43 -5.02 21.94
CA LEU A 599 19.43 -6.47 22.17
C LEU A 599 20.37 -6.90 23.31
N GLN A 600 21.50 -6.21 23.52
CA GLN A 600 22.37 -6.41 24.68
C GLN A 600 21.70 -5.94 25.98
N THR A 601 20.97 -4.82 25.95
CA THR A 601 20.23 -4.29 27.11
C THR A 601 19.09 -5.21 27.54
N LEU A 602 18.47 -5.91 26.59
CA LEU A 602 17.49 -6.98 26.84
C LEU A 602 18.10 -8.32 27.29
N GLY A 603 19.44 -8.43 27.43
CA GLY A 603 20.11 -9.70 27.77
C GLY A 603 20.06 -10.78 26.67
N LEU A 604 19.64 -10.40 25.46
CA LEU A 604 19.58 -11.27 24.28
C LEU A 604 20.94 -11.37 23.55
N LEU A 605 21.83 -10.40 23.74
CA LEU A 605 23.19 -10.40 23.20
C LEU A 605 24.25 -10.36 24.32
N GLN A 606 25.14 -11.35 24.39
CA GLN A 606 26.13 -11.48 25.49
C GLN A 606 27.40 -10.63 25.32
N ARG A 607 27.72 -10.17 24.10
CA ARG A 607 28.92 -9.37 23.79
C ARG A 607 28.57 -8.23 22.85
N SER A 608 29.17 -7.07 23.08
CA SER A 608 29.16 -5.94 22.15
C SER A 608 29.94 -6.31 20.88
N LEU A 609 29.24 -6.57 19.78
CA LEU A 609 29.83 -6.79 18.46
C LEU A 609 30.13 -5.44 17.79
N ASP A 610 31.20 -4.78 18.24
CA ASP A 610 31.68 -3.50 17.69
C ASP A 610 32.80 -3.71 16.64
N GLU A 611 32.62 -4.74 15.81
CA GLU A 611 33.49 -5.09 14.69
C GLU A 611 32.86 -4.59 13.38
N SER A 612 33.56 -3.72 12.64
CA SER A 612 33.05 -3.07 11.42
C SER A 612 32.55 -4.02 10.32
N SER A 613 33.01 -5.28 10.30
CA SER A 613 32.50 -6.30 9.37
C SER A 613 31.06 -6.73 9.66
N TYR A 614 30.61 -6.70 10.93
CA TYR A 614 29.20 -6.92 11.28
C TYR A 614 28.36 -5.67 11.01
N ASP A 615 28.88 -4.47 11.29
CA ASP A 615 28.19 -3.21 10.96
C ASP A 615 27.89 -3.12 9.45
N ILE A 616 28.86 -3.43 8.59
CA ILE A 616 28.67 -3.45 7.14
C ILE A 616 27.70 -4.55 6.71
N ASN A 617 27.77 -5.77 7.26
CA ASN A 617 26.79 -6.82 6.93
C ASN A 617 25.35 -6.42 7.38
N TYR A 618 25.19 -5.80 8.55
CA TYR A 618 23.90 -5.30 9.03
C TYR A 618 23.36 -4.16 8.15
N LEU A 619 24.16 -3.11 7.91
CA LEU A 619 23.78 -2.00 7.04
C LEU A 619 23.46 -2.48 5.63
N PHE A 620 24.22 -3.42 5.08
CA PHE A 620 23.95 -3.99 3.76
C PHE A 620 22.62 -4.73 3.73
N THR A 621 22.31 -5.53 4.76
CA THR A 621 21.03 -6.25 4.89
C THR A 621 19.85 -5.25 4.95
N MET A 622 19.98 -4.20 5.77
CA MET A 622 19.00 -3.11 5.83
C MET A 622 18.85 -2.36 4.49
N ALA A 623 19.91 -2.27 3.69
CA ALA A 623 19.88 -1.60 2.39
C ALA A 623 19.20 -2.44 1.30
N ILE A 624 19.41 -3.75 1.26
CA ILE A 624 18.78 -4.66 0.26
C ILE A 624 17.29 -4.92 0.52
N ASP A 625 16.79 -4.62 1.73
CA ASP A 625 15.36 -4.48 1.99
C ASP A 625 14.86 -3.05 1.70
N LYS A 626 15.33 -2.05 2.46
CA LYS A 626 14.72 -0.71 2.45
C LYS A 626 15.10 0.15 1.23
N ILE A 627 16.37 0.15 0.80
CA ILE A 627 16.83 1.03 -0.29
C ILE A 627 16.51 0.41 -1.66
N ALA A 628 16.68 -0.91 -1.80
CA ALA A 628 16.31 -1.63 -3.01
C ALA A 628 14.82 -1.48 -3.38
N PHE A 629 13.98 -1.34 -2.36
CA PHE A 629 12.54 -1.18 -2.47
C PHE A 629 12.08 0.21 -2.94
N LEU A 630 12.79 1.29 -2.58
CA LEU A 630 12.40 2.67 -2.93
C LEU A 630 12.10 2.88 -4.43
N PRO A 631 12.97 2.51 -5.38
CA PRO A 631 12.69 2.73 -6.80
C PRO A 631 11.59 1.81 -7.35
N PHE A 632 11.35 0.64 -6.74
CA PHE A 632 10.16 -0.17 -7.04
C PHE A 632 8.89 0.57 -6.63
N ALA A 633 8.83 1.07 -5.39
CA ALA A 633 7.66 1.76 -4.87
C ALA A 633 7.33 3.05 -5.64
N LEU A 634 8.35 3.83 -5.99
CA LEU A 634 8.19 5.05 -6.80
C LEU A 634 7.75 4.72 -8.24
N THR A 635 8.28 3.64 -8.84
CA THR A 635 7.87 3.19 -10.19
C THR A 635 6.37 2.88 -10.27
N LEU A 636 5.83 2.14 -9.29
CA LEU A 636 4.43 1.69 -9.30
C LEU A 636 3.44 2.85 -9.30
N ASP A 637 3.66 3.87 -8.47
CA ASP A 637 2.73 4.98 -8.35
C ASP A 637 3.00 6.12 -9.34
N ASN A 638 4.23 6.33 -9.81
CA ASN A 638 4.47 7.19 -10.97
C ASN A 638 3.85 6.60 -12.26
N TRP A 639 3.87 5.27 -12.43
CA TRP A 639 3.13 4.60 -13.51
C TRP A 639 1.62 4.82 -13.38
N ARG A 640 1.04 4.61 -12.17
CA ARG A 640 -0.41 4.86 -11.96
C ARG A 640 -0.78 6.31 -12.18
N TYR A 641 0.02 7.25 -11.69
CA TYR A 641 -0.18 8.68 -11.94
C TYR A 641 -0.20 8.99 -13.45
N ASP A 642 0.80 8.53 -14.21
CA ASP A 642 0.90 8.77 -15.66
C ASP A 642 -0.27 8.20 -16.47
N ILE A 643 -0.82 7.08 -16.01
CA ILE A 643 -1.96 6.41 -16.65
C ILE A 643 -3.30 7.04 -16.24
N PHE A 644 -3.51 7.33 -14.94
CA PHE A 644 -4.72 7.96 -14.42
C PHE A 644 -4.83 9.45 -14.75
N SER A 645 -3.73 10.13 -15.09
CA SER A 645 -3.76 11.51 -15.61
C SER A 645 -3.98 11.60 -17.12
N GLY A 646 -3.95 10.47 -17.83
CA GLY A 646 -4.01 10.43 -19.30
C GLY A 646 -2.73 10.90 -20.01
N ASN A 647 -1.65 11.22 -19.27
CA ASN A 647 -0.34 11.56 -19.87
C ASN A 647 0.22 10.42 -20.73
N VAL A 648 -0.08 9.16 -20.35
CA VAL A 648 0.33 7.96 -21.08
C VAL A 648 -0.91 7.22 -21.58
N ASN A 649 -0.89 6.84 -22.85
CA ASN A 649 -2.01 6.15 -23.50
C ASN A 649 -2.12 4.69 -22.98
N LYS A 650 -3.34 4.25 -22.63
CA LYS A 650 -3.62 2.89 -22.12
C LYS A 650 -3.05 1.76 -23.00
N ARG A 651 -2.92 1.99 -24.31
CA ARG A 651 -2.34 1.05 -25.29
C ARG A 651 -0.82 0.87 -25.18
N ILE A 652 -0.13 1.58 -24.28
CA ILE A 652 1.30 1.43 -23.98
C ILE A 652 1.58 1.23 -22.48
N MET A 653 0.62 0.65 -21.74
CA MET A 653 0.71 0.42 -20.30
C MET A 653 1.92 -0.42 -19.90
N ASN A 654 2.15 -1.56 -20.55
CA ASN A 654 3.14 -2.53 -20.09
C ASN A 654 4.57 -2.09 -20.43
N CYS A 655 4.77 -1.48 -21.60
CA CYS A 655 6.06 -0.92 -21.99
C CYS A 655 6.39 0.34 -21.18
N HIS A 656 5.42 1.19 -20.82
CA HIS A 656 5.67 2.32 -19.92
C HIS A 656 6.19 1.85 -18.55
N TYR A 657 5.60 0.78 -17.99
CA TYR A 657 6.09 0.20 -16.74
C TYR A 657 7.55 -0.24 -16.83
N TRP A 658 7.92 -0.99 -17.87
CA TRP A 658 9.31 -1.45 -18.03
C TRP A 658 10.30 -0.32 -18.28
N ASN A 659 9.90 0.74 -19.00
CA ASN A 659 10.69 1.96 -19.14
C ASN A 659 10.94 2.65 -17.77
N LEU A 660 9.94 2.67 -16.89
CA LEU A 660 10.10 3.22 -15.53
C LEU A 660 10.93 2.28 -14.62
N ARG A 661 10.76 0.95 -14.71
CA ARG A 661 11.59 -0.02 -13.98
C ARG A 661 13.07 0.05 -14.37
N GLU A 662 13.37 0.28 -15.64
CA GLU A 662 14.73 0.62 -16.06
C GLU A 662 15.15 1.98 -15.50
N ARG A 663 14.39 3.05 -15.75
CA ARG A 663 14.79 4.43 -15.39
C ARG A 663 15.09 4.61 -13.90
N TYR A 664 14.24 4.07 -13.01
CA TYR A 664 14.40 4.25 -11.57
C TYR A 664 15.23 3.15 -10.91
N ALA A 665 15.07 1.88 -11.32
CA ALA A 665 15.66 0.75 -10.61
C ALA A 665 16.78 0.03 -11.38
N GLY A 666 16.96 0.26 -12.68
CA GLY A 666 17.89 -0.54 -13.47
C GLY A 666 17.52 -2.03 -13.43
N ILE A 667 16.23 -2.34 -13.51
CA ILE A 667 15.70 -3.71 -13.54
C ILE A 667 14.93 -3.93 -14.83
N LYS A 668 15.16 -5.08 -15.47
CA LYS A 668 14.50 -5.52 -16.72
C LYS A 668 13.74 -6.85 -16.54
N PRO A 669 12.78 -7.20 -17.41
CA PRO A 669 12.19 -8.54 -17.39
C PRO A 669 13.22 -9.58 -17.89
N PRO A 670 13.07 -10.87 -17.52
CA PRO A 670 13.94 -11.93 -18.03
C PRO A 670 13.72 -12.24 -19.51
N VAL A 671 12.53 -11.94 -20.04
CA VAL A 671 12.13 -12.19 -21.43
C VAL A 671 11.48 -10.95 -22.04
N LEU A 672 11.53 -10.83 -23.37
CA LEU A 672 10.86 -9.77 -24.12
C LEU A 672 9.34 -9.79 -23.85
N ARG A 673 8.78 -8.64 -23.46
CA ARG A 673 7.36 -8.47 -23.12
C ARG A 673 6.58 -7.77 -24.23
N SER A 674 5.26 -7.72 -24.11
CA SER A 674 4.41 -7.00 -25.05
C SER A 674 3.26 -6.25 -24.37
N GLU A 675 2.53 -5.44 -25.14
CA GLU A 675 1.25 -4.85 -24.71
C GLU A 675 0.07 -5.84 -24.72
N GLN A 676 0.31 -7.10 -25.14
CA GLN A 676 -0.61 -8.21 -24.86
C GLN A 676 -0.40 -8.80 -23.47
N ASP A 677 0.69 -8.44 -22.79
CA ASP A 677 0.96 -8.76 -21.39
C ASP A 677 0.58 -7.56 -20.50
N PHE A 678 0.35 -7.79 -19.21
CA PHE A 678 0.09 -6.74 -18.23
C PHE A 678 0.78 -7.10 -16.91
N ASP A 679 2.09 -6.88 -16.88
CA ASP A 679 2.97 -7.44 -15.83
C ASP A 679 2.67 -6.86 -14.45
N LEU A 680 2.22 -5.60 -14.37
CA LEU A 680 1.85 -4.98 -13.09
C LEU A 680 0.64 -5.64 -12.41
N GLY A 681 -0.31 -6.18 -13.19
CA GLY A 681 -1.48 -6.87 -12.65
C GLY A 681 -1.11 -8.10 -11.81
N ALA A 682 0.09 -8.64 -11.99
CA ALA A 682 0.62 -9.73 -11.17
C ALA A 682 1.03 -9.29 -9.74
N LYS A 683 1.02 -8.00 -9.38
CA LYS A 683 1.31 -7.48 -8.02
C LYS A 683 0.04 -6.97 -7.33
N TYR A 684 -0.34 -7.61 -6.22
CA TYR A 684 -1.57 -7.41 -5.44
C TYR A 684 -2.13 -5.97 -5.38
N HIS A 685 -1.30 -4.99 -5.06
CA HIS A 685 -1.70 -3.59 -4.86
C HIS A 685 -2.26 -2.90 -6.11
N ILE A 686 -2.07 -3.49 -7.30
CA ILE A 686 -2.60 -3.02 -8.59
C ILE A 686 -4.08 -3.44 -8.77
N PRO A 687 -4.46 -4.74 -8.81
CA PRO A 687 -5.87 -5.15 -8.83
C PRO A 687 -6.64 -4.72 -7.56
N ALA A 688 -5.96 -4.63 -6.42
CA ALA A 688 -6.55 -4.09 -5.19
C ALA A 688 -6.75 -2.56 -5.19
N ASN A 689 -6.20 -1.85 -6.19
CA ASN A 689 -6.21 -0.38 -6.31
C ASN A 689 -5.71 0.37 -5.05
N ILE A 690 -4.65 -0.15 -4.41
CA ILE A 690 -4.07 0.39 -3.17
C ILE A 690 -2.85 1.30 -3.48
N PRO A 691 -2.83 2.59 -3.08
CA PRO A 691 -1.67 3.47 -3.19
C PRO A 691 -0.39 2.90 -2.58
N TYR A 692 0.73 3.08 -3.29
CA TYR A 692 2.03 2.49 -2.98
C TYR A 692 3.11 3.53 -2.65
N VAL A 693 2.94 4.79 -3.09
CA VAL A 693 3.86 5.90 -2.78
C VAL A 693 3.98 6.15 -1.27
N LYS A 694 2.98 5.74 -0.48
CA LYS A 694 3.04 5.80 0.99
C LYS A 694 4.21 5.01 1.57
N TYR A 695 4.60 3.89 0.94
CA TYR A 695 5.73 3.08 1.39
C TYR A 695 7.08 3.73 1.03
N PHE A 696 7.17 4.43 -0.10
CA PHE A 696 8.33 5.28 -0.42
C PHE A 696 8.46 6.41 0.60
N PHE A 697 7.39 7.16 0.83
CA PHE A 697 7.35 8.28 1.77
C PHE A 697 7.66 7.82 3.20
N SER A 698 7.11 6.69 3.66
CA SER A 698 7.39 6.16 5.01
C SER A 698 8.81 5.62 5.17
N THR A 699 9.39 5.08 4.09
CA THR A 699 10.78 4.58 4.08
C THR A 699 11.80 5.71 4.10
N VAL A 700 11.46 6.92 3.65
CA VAL A 700 12.30 8.12 3.85
C VAL A 700 12.02 8.79 5.20
N LEU A 701 10.75 9.05 5.52
CA LEU A 701 10.37 9.77 6.75
C LEU A 701 10.85 9.05 8.02
N GLN A 702 10.87 7.71 8.05
CA GLN A 702 11.37 6.96 9.22
C GLN A 702 12.80 7.38 9.61
N PHE A 703 13.69 7.66 8.64
CA PHE A 703 15.06 8.09 8.96
C PHE A 703 15.13 9.55 9.41
N GLN A 704 14.29 10.45 8.88
CA GLN A 704 14.18 11.82 9.42
C GLN A 704 13.67 11.83 10.87
N LEU A 705 12.62 11.05 11.16
CA LEU A 705 12.11 10.85 12.53
C LEU A 705 13.22 10.28 13.44
N TYR A 706 13.91 9.24 12.97
CA TYR A 706 15.00 8.60 13.73
C TYR A 706 16.16 9.57 13.99
N ARG A 707 16.65 10.30 12.97
CA ARG A 707 17.66 11.37 13.11
C ARG A 707 17.25 12.37 14.19
N ARG A 708 16.01 12.88 14.12
CA ARG A 708 15.52 13.90 15.06
C ARG A 708 15.39 13.40 16.49
N MET A 709 14.94 12.15 16.68
CA MET A 709 14.87 11.50 17.99
C MET A 709 16.27 11.23 18.56
N CYS A 710 17.18 10.71 17.75
CA CYS A 710 18.54 10.34 18.16
C CYS A 710 19.41 11.56 18.49
N LEU A 711 19.18 12.71 17.84
CA LEU A 711 19.70 14.02 18.24
C LEU A 711 19.20 14.43 19.64
N ALA A 712 17.89 14.39 19.87
CA ALA A 712 17.29 14.80 21.14
C ALA A 712 17.66 13.87 22.31
N ALA A 713 17.89 12.59 22.02
CA ALA A 713 18.44 11.60 22.94
C ALA A 713 19.95 11.76 23.21
N GLY A 714 20.65 12.61 22.45
CA GLY A 714 22.11 12.75 22.50
C GLY A 714 22.89 11.48 22.14
N GLN A 715 22.25 10.52 21.45
CA GLN A 715 22.82 9.21 21.09
C GLN A 715 23.53 9.25 19.74
N TYR A 716 23.11 10.15 18.85
CA TYR A 716 23.78 10.49 17.60
C TYR A 716 24.29 11.93 17.65
N VAL A 717 25.46 12.18 17.06
CA VAL A 717 26.04 13.51 16.89
C VAL A 717 26.58 13.61 15.45
N PRO A 718 26.21 14.65 14.67
CA PRO A 718 26.68 14.80 13.30
C PRO A 718 28.21 14.75 13.22
N ASN A 719 28.74 13.90 12.35
CA ASN A 719 30.17 13.68 12.11
C ASN A 719 30.99 13.09 13.28
N ASP A 720 30.39 12.62 14.39
CA ASP A 720 31.13 11.89 15.44
C ASP A 720 31.08 10.37 15.17
N PRO A 721 32.20 9.71 14.79
CA PRO A 721 32.22 8.28 14.49
C PRO A 721 31.95 7.39 15.71
N ARG A 722 31.94 7.95 16.93
CA ARG A 722 31.58 7.25 18.18
C ARG A 722 30.07 7.29 18.46
N LYS A 723 29.33 8.12 17.72
CA LYS A 723 27.87 8.28 17.81
C LYS A 723 27.23 8.34 16.40
N PRO A 724 27.45 7.33 15.53
CA PRO A 724 26.83 7.30 14.21
C PRO A 724 25.34 6.94 14.33
N LEU A 725 24.53 7.43 13.38
CA LEU A 725 23.07 7.31 13.46
C LEU A 725 22.58 5.85 13.57
N HIS A 726 23.20 4.91 12.85
CA HIS A 726 22.84 3.48 12.89
C HIS A 726 23.16 2.76 14.22
N LYS A 727 23.91 3.38 15.16
CA LYS A 727 24.15 2.84 16.52
C LYS A 727 23.40 3.61 17.62
N CYS A 728 22.50 4.51 17.24
CA CYS A 728 21.55 5.11 18.17
C CYS A 728 20.69 4.02 18.85
N ASP A 729 20.27 4.27 20.10
CA ASP A 729 19.15 3.56 20.71
C ASP A 729 18.39 4.59 21.56
N ILE A 730 17.11 4.83 21.24
CA ILE A 730 16.26 5.81 21.92
C ILE A 730 15.62 5.25 23.20
N TYR A 731 15.82 3.97 23.50
CA TYR A 731 15.33 3.34 24.72
C TYR A 731 15.76 4.08 25.99
N ARG A 732 14.81 4.28 26.92
CA ARG A 732 14.99 5.07 28.15
C ARG A 732 15.39 6.53 27.91
N GLN A 733 15.04 7.12 26.75
CA GLN A 733 15.29 8.53 26.42
C GLN A 733 13.96 9.32 26.28
N PRO A 734 13.39 9.88 27.37
CA PRO A 734 12.16 10.68 27.35
C PRO A 734 12.12 11.82 26.32
N ALA A 735 13.29 12.39 25.97
CA ALA A 735 13.39 13.44 24.96
C ALA A 735 12.97 12.98 23.55
N ALA A 736 13.19 11.70 23.20
CA ALA A 736 12.78 11.12 21.93
C ALA A 736 11.26 10.93 21.85
N GLY A 737 10.66 10.28 22.85
CA GLY A 737 9.22 10.06 22.88
C GLY A 737 8.39 11.34 23.02
N ASN A 738 8.96 12.42 23.57
CA ASN A 738 8.32 13.74 23.53
C ASN A 738 8.15 14.30 22.10
N ILE A 739 9.07 14.01 21.17
CA ILE A 739 8.92 14.38 19.75
C ILE A 739 7.80 13.57 19.11
N LEU A 740 7.78 12.25 19.34
CA LEU A 740 6.71 11.36 18.86
C LEU A 740 5.34 11.79 19.39
N LYS A 741 5.23 12.11 20.68
CA LYS A 741 3.99 12.67 21.26
C LYS A 741 3.50 13.91 20.50
N ASN A 742 4.37 14.90 20.29
CA ASN A 742 4.00 16.13 19.60
C ASN A 742 3.45 15.81 18.19
N LEU A 743 4.21 15.05 17.40
CA LEU A 743 3.84 14.63 16.05
C LEU A 743 2.53 13.84 15.99
N MET A 744 2.41 12.78 16.80
CA MET A 744 1.24 11.90 16.77
C MET A 744 -0.02 12.57 17.33
N SER A 745 0.12 13.50 18.28
CA SER A 745 -1.02 14.21 18.86
C SER A 745 -1.80 15.09 17.87
N LYS A 746 -1.16 15.52 16.77
CA LYS A 746 -1.81 16.33 15.73
C LYS A 746 -2.80 15.52 14.88
N GLY A 747 -2.57 14.21 14.74
CA GLY A 747 -3.30 13.36 13.79
C GLY A 747 -3.39 14.01 12.40
N ALA A 748 -4.55 13.94 11.78
CA ALA A 748 -4.85 14.60 10.51
C ALA A 748 -5.44 16.03 10.69
N SER A 749 -5.26 16.70 11.82
CA SER A 749 -5.86 18.03 12.09
C SER A 749 -5.11 19.24 11.50
N GLN A 750 -3.91 19.03 10.97
CA GLN A 750 -3.09 20.01 10.25
C GLN A 750 -2.49 19.35 8.99
N PRO A 751 -2.09 20.12 7.96
CA PRO A 751 -1.32 19.58 6.84
C PRO A 751 0.01 19.01 7.30
N TRP A 752 0.45 17.92 6.68
CA TRP A 752 1.62 17.16 7.14
C TRP A 752 2.93 17.97 7.12
N GLN A 753 3.06 18.92 6.19
CA GLN A 753 4.24 19.80 6.10
C GLN A 753 4.43 20.61 7.39
N GLU A 754 3.34 21.14 7.96
CA GLU A 754 3.38 21.86 9.23
C GLU A 754 3.63 20.94 10.42
N VAL A 755 3.11 19.72 10.38
CA VAL A 755 3.38 18.71 11.42
C VAL A 755 4.87 18.34 11.44
N LEU A 756 5.56 18.29 10.29
CA LEU A 756 7.02 18.09 10.26
C LEU A 756 7.80 19.35 10.65
N GLU A 757 7.39 20.54 10.21
CA GLU A 757 8.03 21.81 10.61
C GLU A 757 7.97 22.01 12.14
N GLU A 758 6.80 21.83 12.77
CA GLU A 758 6.60 21.98 14.22
C GLU A 758 7.32 20.92 15.08
N THR A 759 7.74 19.78 14.51
CA THR A 759 8.28 18.64 15.28
C THR A 759 9.75 18.36 14.99
N LEU A 760 10.14 18.46 13.72
CA LEU A 760 11.50 18.23 13.25
C LEU A 760 12.29 19.54 13.11
N GLY A 761 11.62 20.62 12.67
CA GLY A 761 12.27 21.81 12.10
C GLY A 761 12.56 21.66 10.60
N GLU A 762 11.86 20.74 9.93
CA GLU A 762 12.03 20.39 8.51
C GLU A 762 10.65 20.12 7.88
N GLY A 763 9.97 21.14 7.33
CA GLY A 763 8.65 21.01 6.70
C GLY A 763 8.57 20.23 5.38
N ARG A 764 9.56 19.38 5.07
CA ARG A 764 9.67 18.60 3.81
C ARG A 764 10.23 17.20 4.08
N LEU A 765 9.95 16.29 3.14
CA LEU A 765 10.61 14.98 3.07
C LEU A 765 12.07 15.18 2.59
N ASP A 766 13.03 14.51 3.22
CA ASP A 766 14.48 14.65 2.97
C ASP A 766 15.20 13.29 3.03
N GLY A 767 15.83 12.92 1.91
CA GLY A 767 16.63 11.70 1.78
C GLY A 767 17.99 11.76 2.48
N SER A 768 18.45 12.93 2.94
CA SER A 768 19.76 13.05 3.58
C SER A 768 19.86 12.26 4.89
N ALA A 769 18.78 12.17 5.66
CA ALA A 769 18.74 11.39 6.91
C ALA A 769 18.91 9.88 6.67
N LEU A 770 18.37 9.37 5.55
CA LEU A 770 18.58 7.99 5.12
C LEU A 770 20.03 7.77 4.71
N ARG A 771 20.60 8.62 3.84
CA ARG A 771 22.01 8.46 3.43
C ARG A 771 22.98 8.64 4.60
N GLU A 772 22.66 9.45 5.60
CA GLU A 772 23.45 9.56 6.83
C GLU A 772 23.44 8.28 7.68
N TYR A 773 22.30 7.58 7.78
CA TYR A 773 22.23 6.26 8.42
C TYR A 773 23.17 5.25 7.74
N PHE A 774 23.15 5.24 6.40
CA PHE A 774 23.91 4.31 5.56
C PHE A 774 25.31 4.79 5.14
N ALA A 775 25.77 5.97 5.57
CA ALA A 775 27.04 6.57 5.12
C ALA A 775 28.28 5.65 5.23
N PRO A 776 28.44 4.79 6.27
CA PRO A 776 29.56 3.82 6.32
C PRO A 776 29.47 2.75 5.24
N LEU A 777 28.25 2.35 4.85
CA LEU A 777 28.01 1.43 3.76
C LEU A 777 28.22 2.12 2.40
N GLU A 778 27.78 3.37 2.24
CA GLU A 778 28.00 4.14 1.01
C GLU A 778 29.50 4.26 0.72
N GLU A 779 30.31 4.60 1.72
CA GLU A 779 31.77 4.65 1.59
C GLU A 779 32.38 3.26 1.30
N TRP A 780 31.91 2.22 1.97
CA TRP A 780 32.38 0.86 1.73
C TRP A 780 32.09 0.39 0.29
N LEU A 781 30.86 0.61 -0.21
CA LEU A 781 30.46 0.30 -1.58
C LEU A 781 31.27 1.12 -2.60
N ARG A 782 31.53 2.41 -2.31
CA ARG A 782 32.37 3.28 -3.15
C ARG A 782 33.80 2.75 -3.27
N LEU A 783 34.43 2.40 -2.16
CA LEU A 783 35.78 1.83 -2.13
C LEU A 783 35.84 0.45 -2.81
N GLU A 784 34.83 -0.39 -2.61
CA GLU A 784 34.72 -1.71 -3.24
C GLU A 784 34.50 -1.63 -4.76
N SER A 785 33.66 -0.69 -5.23
CA SER A 785 33.44 -0.42 -6.66
C SER A 785 34.71 0.07 -7.35
N LEU A 786 35.52 0.90 -6.67
CA LEU A 786 36.85 1.30 -7.13
C LEU A 786 37.82 0.11 -7.15
N ARG A 787 37.83 -0.72 -6.10
CA ARG A 787 38.73 -1.88 -5.94
C ARG A 787 38.56 -2.92 -7.05
N THR A 788 37.34 -3.15 -7.53
CA THR A 788 37.09 -4.05 -8.68
C THR A 788 36.78 -3.33 -9.99
N ASN A 789 36.96 -2.00 -10.05
CA ASN A 789 36.76 -1.18 -11.25
C ASN A 789 35.37 -1.43 -11.91
N GLU A 790 34.31 -1.46 -11.11
CA GLU A 790 32.95 -1.70 -11.60
C GLU A 790 32.30 -0.46 -12.21
N TYR A 791 31.37 -0.71 -13.12
CA TYR A 791 30.49 0.32 -13.66
C TYR A 791 29.35 0.60 -12.67
N VAL A 792 29.20 1.87 -12.28
CA VAL A 792 28.11 2.36 -11.41
C VAL A 792 26.95 2.85 -12.29
N GLY A 793 25.71 2.58 -11.87
CA GLY A 793 24.53 2.78 -12.71
C GLY A 793 24.40 1.72 -13.82
N TRP A 794 23.60 1.99 -14.85
CA TRP A 794 23.32 1.05 -15.95
C TRP A 794 23.13 1.79 -17.29
N ASN A 795 23.49 1.11 -18.37
CA ASN A 795 23.20 1.52 -19.75
C ASN A 795 22.09 0.65 -20.32
N TYR A 796 21.20 1.28 -21.09
CA TYR A 796 20.19 0.62 -21.91
C TYR A 796 20.83 -0.43 -22.84
N ASP A 797 20.34 -1.67 -22.77
CA ASP A 797 20.83 -2.78 -23.60
C ASP A 797 19.77 -3.41 -24.53
N GLY A 798 18.57 -2.83 -24.61
CA GLY A 798 17.56 -3.15 -25.63
C GLY A 798 16.12 -2.85 -25.18
N ASP A 799 15.20 -2.77 -26.14
CA ASP A 799 13.77 -2.57 -25.83
C ASP A 799 13.19 -3.81 -25.14
N TYR A 800 12.90 -3.72 -23.85
CA TYR A 800 12.35 -4.86 -23.08
C TYR A 800 10.89 -5.19 -23.37
N CYS A 801 10.17 -4.34 -24.10
CA CYS A 801 8.76 -4.49 -24.41
C CYS A 801 8.41 -3.96 -25.82
N LYS A 802 7.44 -4.60 -26.49
CA LYS A 802 7.00 -4.25 -27.86
C LYS A 802 5.47 -4.12 -27.98
N ARG A 803 5.00 -3.26 -28.88
CA ARG A 803 3.55 -3.06 -29.13
C ARG A 803 2.84 -4.30 -29.70
N SER A 804 3.55 -5.19 -30.39
CA SER A 804 3.00 -6.47 -30.86
C SER A 804 4.05 -7.57 -30.89
N ILE A 805 3.62 -8.83 -30.81
CA ILE A 805 4.50 -10.00 -30.93
C ILE A 805 5.09 -10.08 -32.36
N GLU A 806 4.38 -9.58 -33.37
CA GLU A 806 4.88 -9.48 -34.75
C GLU A 806 6.07 -8.50 -34.86
N THR A 807 5.99 -7.34 -34.20
CA THR A 807 7.10 -6.37 -34.15
C THR A 807 8.29 -6.86 -33.32
N ALA A 808 8.05 -7.74 -32.33
CA ALA A 808 9.11 -8.49 -31.67
C ALA A 808 9.78 -9.52 -32.60
N GLY A 809 8.99 -10.35 -33.28
CA GLY A 809 9.48 -11.38 -34.21
C GLY A 809 10.32 -10.81 -35.35
N LEU A 810 9.92 -9.66 -35.90
CA LEU A 810 10.66 -8.96 -36.95
C LEU A 810 12.08 -8.51 -36.52
N GLN A 811 12.32 -8.25 -35.23
CA GLN A 811 13.65 -7.91 -34.72
C GLN A 811 14.46 -9.11 -34.22
N ILE A 812 13.82 -10.21 -33.82
CA ILE A 812 14.53 -11.46 -33.48
C ILE A 812 15.29 -12.02 -34.72
N PHE A 813 14.77 -11.80 -35.93
CA PHE A 813 15.49 -12.09 -37.19
C PHE A 813 16.52 -11.03 -37.60
N GLY A 814 16.66 -9.92 -36.86
CA GLY A 814 17.45 -8.75 -37.24
C GLY A 814 18.46 -8.23 -36.21
N GLY A 815 18.55 -8.82 -35.01
CA GLY A 815 19.41 -8.30 -33.93
C GLY A 815 19.96 -9.36 -32.97
N TYR A 816 21.28 -9.57 -33.04
CA TYR A 816 22.17 -10.12 -31.99
C TYR A 816 21.58 -11.09 -30.93
N TYR A 817 21.27 -12.31 -31.35
CA TYR A 817 21.52 -13.51 -30.54
C TYR A 817 22.19 -14.58 -31.42
N ASN A 818 23.53 -14.56 -31.47
CA ASN A 818 24.31 -15.62 -32.11
C ASN A 818 24.45 -16.81 -31.15
N GLY A 819 23.85 -17.95 -31.48
CA GLY A 819 23.91 -19.13 -30.61
C GLY A 819 23.31 -20.43 -31.15
N VAL A 820 22.67 -20.43 -32.33
CA VAL A 820 22.15 -21.65 -32.96
C VAL A 820 22.72 -21.82 -34.36
N SER A 821 23.56 -22.83 -34.54
CA SER A 821 23.92 -23.32 -35.86
C SER A 821 22.70 -23.98 -36.51
N ARG A 822 22.14 -23.35 -37.56
CA ARG A 822 21.14 -24.00 -38.40
C ARG A 822 21.77 -25.24 -39.04
N SER A 823 21.26 -26.42 -38.72
CA SER A 823 21.69 -27.67 -39.34
C SER A 823 21.13 -27.78 -40.77
N GLU A 824 21.96 -27.49 -41.78
CA GLU A 824 21.57 -27.62 -43.20
C GLU A 824 21.39 -29.08 -43.69
N GLY A 825 21.40 -30.06 -42.79
CA GLY A 825 21.27 -31.49 -43.14
C GLY A 825 19.90 -31.89 -43.69
N SER A 826 18.81 -31.21 -43.31
CA SER A 826 17.45 -31.66 -43.64
C SER A 826 17.05 -31.45 -45.10
N ILE A 827 17.61 -30.46 -45.79
CA ILE A 827 17.27 -30.17 -47.20
C ILE A 827 18.00 -31.13 -48.15
N ILE A 828 19.27 -31.45 -47.85
CA ILE A 828 20.08 -32.34 -48.68
C ILE A 828 19.51 -33.77 -48.69
N MET A 829 19.03 -34.28 -47.56
CA MET A 829 18.35 -35.59 -47.49
C MET A 829 17.02 -35.63 -48.26
N LEU A 830 16.27 -34.52 -48.30
CA LEU A 830 15.04 -34.43 -49.09
C LEU A 830 15.34 -34.45 -50.60
N ILE A 831 16.38 -33.74 -51.04
CA ILE A 831 16.81 -33.71 -52.45
C ILE A 831 17.36 -35.08 -52.89
N LEU A 832 18.15 -35.75 -52.04
CA LEU A 832 18.67 -37.09 -52.33
C LEU A 832 17.57 -38.16 -52.43
N THR A 833 16.56 -38.11 -51.55
CA THR A 833 15.44 -39.07 -51.58
C THR A 833 14.53 -38.85 -52.79
N ILE A 834 14.25 -37.60 -53.17
CA ILE A 834 13.52 -37.28 -54.41
C ILE A 834 14.33 -37.68 -55.65
N GLY A 835 15.64 -37.45 -55.66
CA GLY A 835 16.52 -37.84 -56.76
C GLY A 835 16.63 -39.35 -56.97
N LEU A 836 16.66 -40.14 -55.89
CA LEU A 836 16.62 -41.61 -55.96
C LEU A 836 15.27 -42.14 -56.46
N TRP A 837 14.16 -41.49 -56.11
CA TRP A 837 12.83 -41.86 -56.58
C TRP A 837 12.67 -41.58 -58.08
N LEU A 838 13.21 -40.46 -58.59
CA LEU A 838 13.26 -40.12 -60.02
C LEU A 838 14.28 -40.94 -60.84
N LEU A 839 15.04 -41.83 -60.21
CA LEU A 839 15.94 -42.80 -60.87
C LEU A 839 15.42 -44.24 -60.79
N THR A 840 14.19 -44.45 -60.28
CA THR A 840 13.55 -45.76 -60.12
C THR A 840 12.16 -45.85 -60.76
N VAL A 841 11.87 -44.91 -61.69
CA VAL A 841 10.70 -44.86 -62.59
C VAL A 841 11.19 -44.61 -64.01
#